data_AF-A0A8T4QE12-F1
#
_entry.id   AF-A0A8T4QE12-F1
#
_cell.length_a   1.000
_cell.length_b   1.000
_cell.length_c   1.000
_cell.angle_alpha   90.00
_cell.angle_beta   90.00
_cell.angle_gamma   90.00
#
_symmetry.space_group_name_H-M   'P 1'
#
loop_
_entity.id
_entity.type
_entity.pdbx_description
1 polymer ?
#
loop_
_entity_poly.entity_id
_entity_poly.type
_entity_poly.pdbx_seq_one_letter_code
_entity_poly.pdbx_strand_id
1 'polypeptide(L)'
;MDFNSQLESAVALFRNFDKSKPVRVVSHLDSDGISAASILINALNNENVKYSVSILTQLSSDKLKELAGEDYFQYFFTDLGSGHVSQMEEYFKDKKIIILDHHEPEDHILKTGNIAFVNPHLAGIDGSKTISGSGVVFLFTKMLNPIYENMAHIAIIGAIGDMQENNGFIGLNQEILELAQKHKKIEVQRGLKFFGQQSRPLYKVLEYSSEIPGVSNSESGAIQFLMQLEIEPKKDNDWRMISDLSHEEMQKLIAGIIIRRASAGEQCPEDVIGNIYILPNEEPGSILRDAREFSTLLNSCGRTNKALLGIGVCLKNEEETIKALKNQNSYKKEIVKALKWYEKNSKSDKIICNGNYVIINAEDNVLYTIIGTVASILARGNGIPNNTYILSMARNRDDNQTKISMRYAGKPSQEIDLHALMTKIISNLGEGETGGHANAAGAVICSDNEQKFINEATKVLELVRQTKVNVSLCAHMHFNVTRGCCADKCLTLHGMTLTFVLKLHFAKVLSCLEILININSLISRMKHSMKVGFSFGLTSAVITTLGLMMGMYSSIGTRLAVIGGILTIAIADAFSDSLGIHVSEESEGIHTEKQVWVSTITTFFSKLLFALTFLVPVLVFNLENAIKVNIIWGFMVLGTYSYYVGNKNKDMATWYVVAEHLFIAIIVLFITHFIGLWISGVFG
;
A
#
# COMPACT_ATOMS: atom_id res chain seq x y z
N MET A 1 -2.59 10.71 26.63
CA MET A 1 -4.01 11.06 26.89
C MET A 1 -4.83 10.32 25.85
N ASP A 2 -5.98 9.72 26.18
CA ASP A 2 -6.77 9.04 25.13
C ASP A 2 -7.18 10.02 24.02
N PHE A 3 -7.21 9.54 22.77
CA PHE A 3 -7.46 10.39 21.62
C PHE A 3 -8.87 11.01 21.63
N ASN A 4 -9.89 10.29 22.11
CA ASN A 4 -11.23 10.86 22.24
C ASN A 4 -11.26 11.98 23.27
N SER A 5 -10.52 11.86 24.37
CA SER A 5 -10.44 12.90 25.40
C SER A 5 -9.80 14.20 24.87
N GLN A 6 -8.85 14.10 23.93
CA GLN A 6 -8.29 15.26 23.23
C GLN A 6 -9.37 15.94 22.35
N LEU A 7 -10.11 15.15 21.56
CA LEU A 7 -11.21 15.64 20.73
C LEU A 7 -12.32 16.29 21.56
N GLU A 8 -12.71 15.69 22.69
CA GLU A 8 -13.68 16.24 23.64
C GLU A 8 -13.22 17.59 24.21
N SER A 9 -11.93 17.71 24.56
CA SER A 9 -11.33 18.95 25.03
C SER A 9 -11.40 20.05 23.96
N ALA A 10 -11.06 19.73 22.71
CA ALA A 10 -11.17 20.66 21.59
C ALA A 10 -12.63 21.08 21.31
N VAL A 11 -13.59 20.15 21.36
CA VAL A 11 -15.03 20.47 21.19
C VAL A 11 -15.54 21.34 22.34
N ALA A 12 -15.11 21.09 23.58
CA ALA A 12 -15.43 21.94 24.73
C ALA A 12 -14.84 23.35 24.59
N LEU A 13 -13.59 23.48 24.15
CA LEU A 13 -12.95 24.77 23.92
C LEU A 13 -13.63 25.53 22.77
N PHE A 14 -13.99 24.87 21.67
CA PHE A 14 -14.73 25.47 20.56
C PHE A 14 -16.13 25.94 20.98
N ARG A 15 -16.86 25.17 21.79
CA ARG A 15 -18.16 25.59 22.34
C ARG A 15 -18.05 26.82 23.24
N ASN A 16 -16.88 27.05 23.83
CA ASN A 16 -16.54 28.24 24.60
C ASN A 16 -15.99 29.40 23.73
N PHE A 17 -16.00 29.31 22.40
CA PHE A 17 -15.64 30.44 21.54
C PHE A 17 -16.71 31.53 21.57
N ASP A 18 -16.27 32.78 21.58
CA ASP A 18 -17.08 33.96 21.34
C ASP A 18 -17.48 34.00 19.87
N LYS A 19 -18.70 33.53 19.57
CA LYS A 19 -19.26 33.50 18.21
C LYS A 19 -19.47 34.89 17.58
N SER A 20 -19.34 35.98 18.34
CA SER A 20 -19.41 37.35 17.78
C SER A 20 -18.10 37.76 17.10
N LYS A 21 -16.97 37.17 17.50
CA LYS A 21 -15.64 37.44 16.96
C LYS A 21 -15.29 36.45 15.84
N PRO A 22 -14.56 36.90 14.80
CA PRO A 22 -14.09 35.99 13.76
C PRO A 22 -13.05 35.01 14.30
N VAL A 23 -13.07 33.79 13.77
CA VAL A 23 -12.09 32.74 14.04
C VAL A 23 -11.00 32.76 12.97
N ARG A 24 -9.74 32.65 13.39
CA ARG A 24 -8.59 32.60 12.50
C ARG A 24 -8.25 31.15 12.17
N VAL A 25 -8.34 30.76 10.90
CA VAL A 25 -7.99 29.42 10.42
C VAL A 25 -6.66 29.48 9.69
N VAL A 26 -5.75 28.59 10.04
CA VAL A 26 -4.42 28.43 9.42
C VAL A 26 -4.23 26.96 9.07
N SER A 27 -3.94 26.66 7.81
CA SER A 27 -3.74 25.27 7.37
C SER A 27 -2.64 25.11 6.33
N HIS A 28 -2.24 23.87 6.06
CA HIS A 28 -1.17 23.55 5.14
C HIS A 28 -1.61 23.54 3.66
N LEU A 29 -0.64 23.67 2.74
CA LEU A 29 -0.84 23.95 1.31
C LEU A 29 -1.27 22.77 0.45
N ASP A 30 -0.98 21.54 0.88
CA ASP A 30 -1.23 20.36 0.06
C ASP A 30 -2.68 19.87 0.16
N SER A 31 -2.91 18.66 -0.36
CA SER A 31 -4.24 18.08 -0.39
C SER A 31 -4.79 17.78 1.00
N ASP A 32 -3.97 17.51 2.01
CA ASP A 32 -4.48 17.17 3.33
C ASP A 32 -4.89 18.44 4.08
N GLY A 33 -4.02 19.45 4.12
CA GLY A 33 -4.34 20.77 4.68
C GLY A 33 -5.51 21.47 3.97
N ILE A 34 -5.62 21.38 2.64
CA ILE A 34 -6.79 21.92 1.92
C ILE A 34 -8.06 21.14 2.27
N SER A 35 -8.03 19.81 2.37
CA SER A 35 -9.16 19.00 2.83
C SER A 35 -9.54 19.34 4.28
N ALA A 36 -8.56 19.45 5.17
CA ALA A 36 -8.72 19.79 6.58
C ALA A 36 -9.40 21.15 6.75
N ALA A 37 -8.87 22.19 6.09
CA ALA A 37 -9.47 23.52 6.06
C ALA A 37 -10.91 23.48 5.52
N SER A 38 -11.19 22.69 4.48
CA SER A 38 -12.53 22.58 3.89
C SER A 38 -13.55 21.93 4.82
N ILE A 39 -13.16 20.88 5.54
CA ILE A 39 -14.01 20.19 6.53
C ILE A 39 -14.33 21.13 7.70
N LEU A 40 -13.31 21.84 8.21
CA LEU A 40 -13.51 22.83 9.27
C LEU A 40 -14.39 24.00 8.80
N ILE A 41 -14.13 24.56 7.62
CA ILE A 41 -14.93 25.66 7.06
C ILE A 41 -16.40 25.24 6.85
N ASN A 42 -16.65 24.02 6.38
CA ASN A 42 -18.01 23.48 6.31
C ASN A 42 -18.70 23.48 7.68
N ALA A 43 -18.00 23.06 8.75
CA ALA A 43 -18.54 23.12 10.10
C ALA A 43 -18.77 24.57 10.58
N LEU A 44 -17.80 25.47 10.41
CA LEU A 44 -17.91 26.90 10.80
C LEU A 44 -19.08 27.61 10.09
N ASN A 45 -19.28 27.35 8.79
CA ASN A 45 -20.41 27.87 8.02
C ASN A 45 -21.76 27.41 8.63
N ASN A 46 -21.90 26.11 8.93
CA ASN A 46 -23.12 25.56 9.53
C ASN A 46 -23.35 26.06 10.98
N GLU A 47 -22.28 26.29 11.74
CA GLU A 47 -22.32 26.87 13.09
C GLU A 47 -22.55 28.40 13.12
N ASN A 48 -22.68 29.03 11.94
CA ASN A 48 -22.80 30.47 11.71
C ASN A 48 -21.63 31.29 12.32
N VAL A 49 -20.42 30.74 12.30
CA VAL A 49 -19.20 31.38 12.82
C VAL A 49 -18.45 32.06 11.68
N LYS A 50 -18.13 33.35 11.85
CA LYS A 50 -17.28 34.10 10.90
C LYS A 50 -15.83 33.65 11.02
N TYR A 51 -15.09 33.61 9.91
CA TYR A 51 -13.68 33.24 9.92
C TYR A 51 -12.84 34.00 8.89
N SER A 52 -11.52 33.93 9.07
CA SER A 52 -10.49 34.34 8.11
C SER A 52 -9.49 33.20 7.94
N VAL A 53 -9.22 32.78 6.71
CA VAL A 53 -8.37 31.60 6.41
C VAL A 53 -7.07 32.00 5.75
N SER A 54 -5.97 31.37 6.14
CA SER A 54 -4.72 31.37 5.37
C SER A 54 -4.20 29.96 5.20
N ILE A 55 -3.61 29.73 4.03
CA ILE A 55 -3.02 28.45 3.67
C ILE A 55 -1.52 28.67 3.48
N LEU A 56 -0.71 27.95 4.24
CA LEU A 56 0.73 28.16 4.39
C LEU A 56 1.54 27.01 3.80
N THR A 57 2.72 27.33 3.27
CA THR A 57 3.66 26.35 2.68
C THR A 57 4.51 25.60 3.72
N GLN A 58 4.54 26.14 4.94
CA GLN A 58 5.13 25.67 6.19
C GLN A 58 4.72 26.70 7.27
N LEU A 59 4.61 26.27 8.53
CA LEU A 59 4.57 27.19 9.67
C LEU A 59 6.01 27.42 10.14
N SER A 60 6.47 28.67 10.17
CA SER A 60 7.79 29.03 10.69
C SER A 60 7.68 29.86 11.98
N SER A 61 8.77 29.92 12.74
CA SER A 61 8.83 30.65 14.01
C SER A 61 8.43 32.13 13.85
N ASP A 62 8.82 32.78 12.75
CA ASP A 62 8.49 34.19 12.50
C ASP A 62 7.05 34.36 11.97
N LYS A 63 6.57 33.44 11.13
CA LYS A 63 5.15 33.46 10.71
C LYS A 63 4.22 33.25 11.91
N LEU A 64 4.65 32.46 12.89
CA LEU A 64 3.89 32.23 14.11
C LEU A 64 3.80 33.50 14.98
N LYS A 65 4.88 34.30 15.08
CA LYS A 65 4.86 35.62 15.75
C LYS A 65 3.97 36.61 15.01
N GLU A 66 3.98 36.62 13.68
CA GLU A 66 3.09 37.47 12.87
C GLU A 66 1.62 37.13 13.17
N LEU A 67 1.26 35.84 13.11
CA LEU A 67 -0.08 35.35 13.45
C LEU A 67 -0.48 35.68 14.91
N ALA A 68 0.47 35.62 15.84
CA ALA A 68 0.26 36.03 17.23
C ALA A 68 0.00 37.53 17.39
N GLY A 69 0.55 38.37 16.49
CA GLY A 69 0.33 39.82 16.47
C GLY A 69 -1.00 40.28 15.84
N GLU A 70 -1.70 39.42 15.10
CA GLU A 70 -3.01 39.76 14.51
C GLU A 70 -4.11 40.00 15.56
N ASP A 71 -5.09 40.86 15.28
CA ASP A 71 -6.27 41.12 16.15
C ASP A 71 -7.35 40.01 16.02
N TYR A 72 -6.93 38.77 16.21
CA TYR A 72 -7.83 37.63 16.44
C TYR A 72 -7.57 37.05 17.82
N PHE A 73 -8.62 36.49 18.43
CA PHE A 73 -8.59 35.92 19.79
C PHE A 73 -8.78 34.40 19.80
N GLN A 74 -9.03 33.79 18.63
CA GLN A 74 -9.56 32.43 18.49
C GLN A 74 -8.99 31.81 17.22
N TYR A 75 -8.22 30.74 17.35
CA TYR A 75 -7.44 30.14 16.27
C TYR A 75 -7.74 28.66 16.10
N PHE A 76 -7.76 28.22 14.84
CA PHE A 76 -7.54 26.84 14.45
C PHE A 76 -6.25 26.75 13.65
N PHE A 77 -5.39 25.81 14.03
CA PHE A 77 -4.28 25.30 13.23
C PHE A 77 -4.66 23.89 12.78
N THR A 78 -4.71 23.64 11.47
CA THR A 78 -5.13 22.34 10.92
C THR A 78 -4.07 21.81 9.97
N ASP A 79 -3.65 20.56 10.16
CA ASP A 79 -2.55 19.93 9.38
C ASP A 79 -1.19 20.66 9.51
N LEU A 80 -1.00 21.38 10.61
CA LEU A 80 0.26 21.98 11.03
C LEU A 80 0.19 22.43 12.50
N GLY A 81 1.35 22.64 13.11
CA GLY A 81 1.49 23.21 14.46
C GLY A 81 2.14 22.28 15.49
N SER A 82 2.17 20.96 15.27
CA SER A 82 2.68 20.00 16.25
C SER A 82 4.16 20.19 16.64
N GLY A 83 4.97 20.81 15.78
CA GLY A 83 6.37 21.16 16.05
C GLY A 83 6.60 22.55 16.67
N HIS A 84 5.54 23.28 17.05
CA HIS A 84 5.62 24.66 17.56
C HIS A 84 4.73 24.92 18.80
N VAL A 85 4.29 23.87 19.50
CA VAL A 85 3.27 23.98 20.57
C VAL A 85 3.77 24.85 21.74
N SER A 86 5.06 24.78 22.06
CA SER A 86 5.77 25.58 23.06
C SER A 86 5.81 27.07 22.69
N GLN A 87 6.14 27.39 21.44
CA GLN A 87 6.08 28.74 20.90
C GLN A 87 4.65 29.28 20.84
N MET A 88 3.66 28.43 20.52
CA MET A 88 2.25 28.79 20.59
C MET A 88 1.82 29.15 22.02
N GLU A 89 2.18 28.35 23.01
CA GLU A 89 1.94 28.64 24.43
C GLU A 89 2.61 29.95 24.88
N GLU A 90 3.80 30.27 24.35
CA GLU A 90 4.48 31.53 24.67
C GLU A 90 3.83 32.77 24.03
N TYR A 91 3.51 32.70 22.74
CA TYR A 91 3.10 33.87 21.94
C TYR A 91 1.57 34.15 21.98
N PHE A 92 0.74 33.16 22.29
CA PHE A 92 -0.74 33.26 22.21
C PHE A 92 -1.44 33.23 23.59
N LYS A 93 -0.77 33.71 24.65
CA LYS A 93 -1.24 33.64 26.05
C LYS A 93 -2.70 34.09 26.28
N ASP A 94 -3.13 35.16 25.61
CA ASP A 94 -4.48 35.74 25.75
C ASP A 94 -5.48 35.27 24.68
N LYS A 95 -5.13 34.22 23.92
CA LYS A 95 -5.87 33.73 22.74
C LYS A 95 -6.26 32.27 22.93
N LYS A 96 -7.43 31.87 22.45
CA LYS A 96 -7.87 30.47 22.43
C LYS A 96 -7.36 29.80 21.16
N ILE A 97 -6.75 28.61 21.28
CA ILE A 97 -6.20 27.87 20.14
C ILE A 97 -6.72 26.44 20.16
N ILE A 98 -7.10 25.93 18.98
CA ILE A 98 -7.30 24.51 18.75
C ILE A 98 -6.31 24.07 17.66
N ILE A 99 -5.49 23.07 17.96
CA ILE A 99 -4.52 22.48 17.03
C ILE A 99 -5.03 21.08 16.68
N LEU A 100 -5.26 20.82 15.38
CA LEU A 100 -5.78 19.55 14.86
C LEU A 100 -4.79 19.04 13.80
N ASP A 101 -3.86 18.19 14.21
CA ASP A 101 -2.68 17.84 13.43
C ASP A 101 -2.25 16.38 13.67
N HIS A 102 -1.48 15.81 12.75
CA HIS A 102 -1.06 14.40 12.74
C HIS A 102 0.46 14.20 12.66
N HIS A 103 1.23 15.27 12.45
CA HIS A 103 2.69 15.24 12.43
C HIS A 103 3.29 14.83 13.80
N GLU A 104 4.55 14.39 13.83
CA GLU A 104 5.24 14.11 15.09
C GLU A 104 5.31 15.38 15.98
N PRO A 105 4.82 15.33 17.23
CA PRO A 105 4.81 16.48 18.12
C PRO A 105 6.17 16.73 18.77
N GLU A 106 6.45 18.00 19.12
CA GLU A 106 7.51 18.32 20.07
C GLU A 106 7.23 17.69 21.46
N ASP A 107 8.28 17.33 22.19
CA ASP A 107 8.20 16.82 23.57
C ASP A 107 7.93 17.98 24.55
N HIS A 108 6.68 18.45 24.54
CA HIS A 108 6.19 19.53 25.40
C HIS A 108 4.84 19.19 26.00
N ILE A 109 4.69 19.52 27.28
CA ILE A 109 3.44 19.35 28.03
C ILE A 109 2.83 20.74 28.21
N LEU A 110 1.64 20.94 27.65
CA LEU A 110 0.84 22.15 27.85
C LEU A 110 0.60 22.42 29.33
N LYS A 111 0.88 23.65 29.74
CA LYS A 111 0.71 24.20 31.09
C LYS A 111 -0.53 25.09 31.19
N THR A 112 -1.05 25.54 30.06
CA THR A 112 -2.21 26.44 29.99
C THR A 112 -3.48 25.76 29.47
N GLY A 113 -4.65 26.28 29.86
CA GLY A 113 -5.97 25.78 29.45
C GLY A 113 -6.59 26.49 28.24
N ASN A 114 -5.87 27.42 27.60
CA ASN A 114 -6.34 28.14 26.41
C ASN A 114 -6.01 27.43 25.09
N ILE A 115 -5.22 26.36 25.13
CA ILE A 115 -4.84 25.55 23.97
C ILE A 115 -5.43 24.15 24.12
N ALA A 116 -6.20 23.70 23.13
CA ALA A 116 -6.54 22.28 22.96
C ALA A 116 -5.71 21.71 21.82
N PHE A 117 -4.83 20.76 22.13
CA PHE A 117 -4.00 20.07 21.14
C PHE A 117 -4.53 18.66 20.92
N VAL A 118 -4.97 18.38 19.69
CA VAL A 118 -5.40 17.06 19.24
C VAL A 118 -4.35 16.52 18.28
N ASN A 119 -3.65 15.47 18.72
CA ASN A 119 -2.69 14.76 17.90
C ASN A 119 -2.68 13.25 18.23
N PRO A 120 -2.77 12.36 17.22
CA PRO A 120 -2.82 10.91 17.39
C PRO A 120 -1.59 10.34 18.11
N HIS A 121 -0.39 10.90 17.89
CA HIS A 121 0.84 10.41 18.51
C HIS A 121 0.81 10.50 20.04
N LEU A 122 0.11 11.49 20.61
CA LEU A 122 -0.09 11.66 22.07
C LEU A 122 -0.99 10.57 22.71
N ALA A 123 -1.62 9.76 21.88
CA ALA A 123 -2.39 8.57 22.24
C ALA A 123 -1.72 7.26 21.79
N GLY A 124 -0.51 7.31 21.22
CA GLY A 124 0.18 6.14 20.68
C GLY A 124 -0.34 5.67 19.31
N ILE A 125 -1.07 6.53 18.59
CA ILE A 125 -1.61 6.26 17.25
C ILE A 125 -0.64 6.82 16.20
N ASP A 126 -0.27 6.01 15.19
CA ASP A 126 0.69 6.39 14.15
C ASP A 126 0.05 7.33 13.11
N GLY A 127 0.26 8.64 13.29
CA GLY A 127 -0.21 9.69 12.38
C GLY A 127 0.42 9.66 10.99
N SER A 128 1.48 8.88 10.75
CA SER A 128 2.07 8.71 9.41
C SER A 128 1.32 7.71 8.52
N LYS A 129 0.37 6.94 9.07
CA LYS A 129 -0.33 5.85 8.34
C LYS A 129 -1.81 5.68 8.69
N THR A 130 -2.19 5.94 9.93
CA THR A 130 -3.51 5.53 10.45
C THR A 130 -4.54 6.66 10.47
N ILE A 131 -4.10 7.92 10.40
CA ILE A 131 -4.94 9.11 10.27
C ILE A 131 -4.12 10.29 9.74
N SER A 132 -4.68 11.08 8.82
CA SER A 132 -4.08 12.35 8.36
C SER A 132 -4.66 13.56 9.11
N GLY A 133 -4.09 14.75 8.94
CA GLY A 133 -4.60 16.00 9.50
C GLY A 133 -6.05 16.27 9.12
N SER A 134 -6.47 16.02 7.88
CA SER A 134 -7.88 16.13 7.49
C SER A 134 -8.77 15.06 8.14
N GLY A 135 -8.22 13.88 8.42
CA GLY A 135 -8.85 12.86 9.26
C GLY A 135 -9.07 13.33 10.71
N VAL A 136 -8.07 13.97 11.32
CA VAL A 136 -8.18 14.54 12.69
C VAL A 136 -9.27 15.63 12.73
N VAL A 137 -9.29 16.54 11.75
CA VAL A 137 -10.34 17.57 11.62
C VAL A 137 -11.72 16.96 11.37
N PHE A 138 -11.82 15.89 10.59
CA PHE A 138 -13.06 15.17 10.39
C PHE A 138 -13.60 14.54 11.68
N LEU A 139 -12.74 13.90 12.49
CA LEU A 139 -13.20 13.33 13.77
C LEU A 139 -13.59 14.42 14.78
N PHE A 140 -12.89 15.56 14.80
CA PHE A 140 -13.28 16.73 15.59
C PHE A 140 -14.66 17.27 15.18
N THR A 141 -14.89 17.48 13.89
CA THR A 141 -16.19 17.99 13.40
C THR A 141 -17.30 16.96 13.62
N LYS A 142 -17.08 15.67 13.32
CA LYS A 142 -18.02 14.58 13.62
C LYS A 142 -18.43 14.54 15.11
N MET A 143 -17.48 14.74 16.03
CA MET A 143 -17.76 14.79 17.47
C MET A 143 -18.52 16.06 17.88
N LEU A 144 -18.27 17.19 17.22
CA LEU A 144 -19.05 18.42 17.39
C LEU A 144 -20.53 18.21 17.01
N ASN A 145 -20.79 17.61 15.84
CA ASN A 145 -22.13 17.27 15.35
C ASN A 145 -22.10 16.14 14.30
N PRO A 146 -22.87 15.04 14.45
CA PRO A 146 -22.95 13.95 13.48
C PRO A 146 -23.39 14.33 12.06
N ILE A 147 -23.98 15.52 11.83
CA ILE A 147 -24.31 15.96 10.47
C ILE A 147 -23.07 16.04 9.55
N TYR A 148 -21.89 16.29 10.13
CA TYR A 148 -20.64 16.45 9.40
C TYR A 148 -20.02 15.12 8.93
N GLU A 149 -20.61 13.96 9.27
CA GLU A 149 -20.25 12.67 8.67
C GLU A 149 -20.32 12.69 7.12
N ASN A 150 -21.15 13.58 6.55
CA ASN A 150 -21.26 13.79 5.11
C ASN A 150 -19.93 14.20 4.43
N MET A 151 -18.97 14.76 5.18
CA MET A 151 -17.65 15.18 4.69
C MET A 151 -16.59 14.07 4.71
N ALA A 152 -16.91 12.84 5.16
CA ALA A 152 -15.92 11.75 5.33
C ALA A 152 -15.05 11.49 4.07
N HIS A 153 -15.64 11.55 2.88
CA HIS A 153 -14.93 11.41 1.60
C HIS A 153 -13.85 12.49 1.36
N ILE A 154 -14.02 13.71 1.86
CA ILE A 154 -13.01 14.79 1.75
C ILE A 154 -11.79 14.49 2.63
N ALA A 155 -12.01 13.90 3.81
CA ALA A 155 -10.92 13.43 4.67
C ALA A 155 -10.13 12.29 4.02
N ILE A 156 -10.82 11.34 3.36
CA ILE A 156 -10.14 10.30 2.58
C ILE A 156 -9.34 10.89 1.41
N ILE A 157 -9.83 11.92 0.73
CA ILE A 157 -9.05 12.63 -0.33
C ILE A 157 -7.76 13.25 0.25
N GLY A 158 -7.82 13.79 1.47
CA GLY A 158 -6.63 14.29 2.17
C GLY A 158 -5.64 13.17 2.50
N ALA A 159 -6.10 12.08 3.12
CA ALA A 159 -5.28 10.91 3.45
C ALA A 159 -4.67 10.20 2.22
N ILE A 160 -5.34 10.23 1.05
CA ILE A 160 -4.75 9.79 -0.23
C ILE A 160 -3.64 10.74 -0.67
N GLY A 161 -3.83 12.06 -0.50
CA GLY A 161 -2.83 13.08 -0.82
C GLY A 161 -1.56 13.00 0.01
N ASP A 162 -1.72 12.60 1.28
CA ASP A 162 -0.63 12.34 2.22
C ASP A 162 -0.04 10.91 2.09
N MET A 163 -0.45 10.16 1.05
CA MET A 163 0.06 8.82 0.73
C MET A 163 -0.13 7.76 1.85
N GLN A 164 -1.13 7.93 2.72
CA GLN A 164 -1.43 6.99 3.81
C GLN A 164 -2.18 5.72 3.34
N GLU A 165 -2.47 5.60 2.05
CA GLU A 165 -3.03 4.40 1.42
C GLU A 165 -1.91 3.48 0.92
N ASN A 166 -1.89 2.23 1.39
CA ASN A 166 -0.94 1.22 0.92
C ASN A 166 -1.63 -0.14 0.69
N ASN A 167 -2.26 -0.28 -0.48
CA ASN A 167 -3.17 -1.37 -0.84
C ASN A 167 -4.44 -1.43 0.04
N GLY A 168 -4.86 -0.25 0.54
CA GLY A 168 -5.89 -0.11 1.57
C GLY A 168 -5.52 0.92 2.63
N PHE A 169 -6.51 1.28 3.44
CA PHE A 169 -6.33 2.07 4.65
C PHE A 169 -6.32 1.15 5.87
N ILE A 170 -5.76 1.66 6.97
CA ILE A 170 -5.73 1.00 8.28
C ILE A 170 -6.09 2.00 9.37
N GLY A 171 -6.49 1.49 10.55
CA GLY A 171 -6.84 2.34 11.70
C GLY A 171 -8.00 3.30 11.40
N LEU A 172 -7.91 4.53 11.91
CA LEU A 172 -8.99 5.51 11.83
C LEU A 172 -9.34 5.91 10.39
N ASN A 173 -8.37 5.95 9.47
CA ASN A 173 -8.64 6.15 8.03
C ASN A 173 -9.59 5.09 7.45
N GLN A 174 -9.50 3.83 7.90
CA GLN A 174 -10.40 2.77 7.48
C GLN A 174 -11.82 2.99 8.02
N GLU A 175 -11.97 3.44 9.27
CA GLU A 175 -13.27 3.79 9.86
C GLU A 175 -13.93 4.99 9.13
N ILE A 176 -13.13 5.99 8.75
CA ILE A 176 -13.59 7.15 7.97
C ILE A 176 -14.01 6.72 6.55
N LEU A 177 -13.29 5.77 5.94
CA LEU A 177 -13.64 5.21 4.62
C LEU A 177 -14.97 4.46 4.66
N GLU A 178 -15.16 3.56 5.63
CA GLU A 178 -16.40 2.81 5.82
C GLU A 178 -17.60 3.75 6.00
N LEU A 179 -17.39 4.86 6.71
CA LEU A 179 -18.40 5.90 6.88
C LEU A 179 -18.71 6.64 5.57
N ALA A 180 -17.70 6.97 4.77
CA ALA A 180 -17.88 7.56 3.44
C ALA A 180 -18.62 6.60 2.48
N GLN A 181 -18.36 5.30 2.57
CA GLN A 181 -19.08 4.26 1.81
C GLN A 181 -20.54 4.12 2.27
N LYS A 182 -20.78 4.10 3.59
CA LYS A 182 -22.14 4.09 4.18
C LYS A 182 -22.99 5.27 3.69
N HIS A 183 -22.40 6.45 3.57
CA HIS A 183 -23.04 7.66 3.03
C HIS A 183 -23.05 7.74 1.49
N LYS A 184 -22.62 6.68 0.79
CA LYS A 184 -22.51 6.59 -0.68
C LYS A 184 -21.74 7.75 -1.32
N LYS A 185 -20.71 8.24 -0.62
CA LYS A 185 -19.83 9.33 -1.09
C LYS A 185 -18.59 8.80 -1.80
N ILE A 186 -18.19 7.57 -1.52
CA ILE A 186 -17.04 6.90 -2.12
C ILE A 186 -17.31 5.41 -2.30
N GLU A 187 -16.74 4.82 -3.34
CA GLU A 187 -16.74 3.39 -3.65
C GLU A 187 -15.29 2.91 -3.79
N VAL A 188 -15.01 1.69 -3.35
CA VAL A 188 -13.68 1.07 -3.48
C VAL A 188 -13.77 -0.02 -4.54
N GLN A 189 -12.96 0.11 -5.59
CA GLN A 189 -12.89 -0.84 -6.70
C GLN A 189 -11.46 -1.41 -6.79
N ARG A 190 -11.34 -2.67 -7.20
CA ARG A 190 -10.04 -3.31 -7.46
C ARG A 190 -9.70 -3.15 -8.95
N GLY A 191 -8.54 -2.54 -9.24
CA GLY A 191 -8.08 -2.32 -10.61
C GLY A 191 -6.66 -1.76 -10.65
N LEU A 192 -6.23 -1.28 -11.83
CA LEU A 192 -4.94 -0.63 -12.00
C LEU A 192 -4.85 0.63 -11.11
N LYS A 193 -3.79 0.79 -10.31
CA LYS A 193 -3.54 1.99 -9.49
C LYS A 193 -3.01 3.20 -10.27
N PHE A 194 -3.21 3.22 -11.60
CA PHE A 194 -2.63 4.25 -12.47
C PHE A 194 -3.36 5.59 -12.35
N PHE A 195 -2.60 6.67 -12.54
CA PHE A 195 -3.12 8.03 -12.47
C PHE A 195 -3.68 8.51 -13.81
N GLY A 196 -4.83 9.19 -13.79
CA GLY A 196 -5.42 9.78 -15.00
C GLY A 196 -6.44 8.89 -15.70
N GLN A 197 -6.96 7.84 -15.05
CA GLN A 197 -7.93 6.92 -15.64
C GLN A 197 -9.26 7.59 -16.01
N GLN A 198 -9.63 8.67 -15.31
CA GLN A 198 -10.80 9.49 -15.65
C GLN A 198 -10.44 10.60 -16.65
N SER A 199 -9.25 11.20 -16.53
CA SER A 199 -8.91 12.45 -17.23
C SER A 199 -7.97 12.34 -18.43
N ARG A 200 -7.54 11.13 -18.82
CA ARG A 200 -6.54 10.92 -19.88
C ARG A 200 -6.90 9.78 -20.83
N PRO A 201 -6.51 9.89 -22.11
CA PRO A 201 -6.46 8.75 -23.01
C PRO A 201 -5.62 7.58 -22.46
N LEU A 202 -6.03 6.36 -22.78
CA LEU A 202 -5.43 5.11 -22.33
C LEU A 202 -3.92 5.06 -22.55
N TYR A 203 -3.44 5.44 -23.74
CA TYR A 203 -2.00 5.45 -24.05
C TYR A 203 -1.23 6.44 -23.15
N LYS A 204 -1.83 7.57 -22.74
CA LYS A 204 -1.24 8.51 -21.76
C LYS A 204 -1.30 7.98 -20.33
N VAL A 205 -2.33 7.23 -19.96
CA VAL A 205 -2.36 6.53 -18.65
C VAL A 205 -1.17 5.56 -18.57
N LEU A 206 -0.89 4.82 -19.65
CA LEU A 206 0.22 3.87 -19.72
C LEU A 206 1.60 4.56 -19.83
N GLU A 207 1.76 5.58 -20.68
CA GLU A 207 3.01 6.34 -20.80
C GLU A 207 3.41 7.00 -19.48
N TYR A 208 2.46 7.58 -18.75
CA TYR A 208 2.70 8.23 -17.46
C TYR A 208 2.57 7.29 -16.26
N SER A 209 2.25 6.01 -16.48
CA SER A 209 2.42 5.00 -15.45
C SER A 209 3.92 4.81 -15.19
N SER A 210 4.25 4.55 -13.93
CA SER A 210 5.58 4.09 -13.53
C SER A 210 5.62 2.56 -13.55
N GLU A 211 6.80 2.00 -13.77
CA GLU A 211 7.05 0.55 -13.68
C GLU A 211 6.41 -0.32 -14.78
N ILE A 212 6.28 0.17 -16.04
CA ILE A 212 6.01 -0.72 -17.19
C ILE A 212 7.20 -0.69 -18.16
N PRO A 213 8.05 -1.75 -18.17
CA PRO A 213 9.24 -1.81 -19.03
C PRO A 213 8.92 -1.62 -20.52
N GLY A 214 9.59 -0.65 -21.18
CA GLY A 214 9.37 -0.33 -22.59
C GLY A 214 8.07 0.43 -22.91
N VAL A 215 7.29 0.83 -21.91
CA VAL A 215 6.01 1.55 -22.05
C VAL A 215 6.03 2.87 -21.29
N SER A 216 6.42 2.83 -20.00
CA SER A 216 6.59 4.03 -19.18
C SER A 216 7.57 5.01 -19.85
N ASN A 217 7.20 6.29 -19.85
CA ASN A 217 7.93 7.38 -20.52
C ASN A 217 8.09 7.22 -22.05
N SER A 218 7.28 6.40 -22.72
CA SER A 218 7.27 6.25 -24.19
C SER A 218 5.86 6.22 -24.76
N GLU A 219 5.44 7.32 -25.41
CA GLU A 219 4.16 7.40 -26.14
C GLU A 219 4.04 6.27 -27.19
N SER A 220 5.11 6.11 -27.99
CA SER A 220 5.18 5.05 -29.00
C SER A 220 5.21 3.64 -28.39
N GLY A 221 5.87 3.45 -27.24
CA GLY A 221 5.91 2.18 -26.52
C GLY A 221 4.55 1.80 -25.94
N ALA A 222 3.80 2.77 -25.41
CA ALA A 222 2.43 2.58 -24.94
C ALA A 222 1.47 2.21 -26.07
N ILE A 223 1.56 2.89 -27.22
CA ILE A 223 0.74 2.57 -28.40
C ILE A 223 1.09 1.17 -28.95
N GLN A 224 2.38 0.85 -29.10
CA GLN A 224 2.83 -0.47 -29.56
C GLN A 224 2.41 -1.59 -28.60
N PHE A 225 2.43 -1.34 -27.29
CA PHE A 225 1.99 -2.31 -26.29
C PHE A 225 0.48 -2.59 -26.35
N LEU A 226 -0.35 -1.56 -26.54
CA LEU A 226 -1.79 -1.76 -26.78
C LEU A 226 -2.03 -2.60 -28.02
N MET A 227 -1.35 -2.30 -29.13
CA MET A 227 -1.43 -3.10 -30.37
C MET A 227 -0.95 -4.55 -30.19
N GLN A 228 0.10 -4.79 -29.39
CA GLN A 228 0.59 -6.13 -29.05
C GLN A 228 -0.42 -6.97 -28.26
N LEU A 229 -1.36 -6.32 -27.56
CA LEU A 229 -2.43 -6.95 -26.79
C LEU A 229 -3.77 -7.00 -27.56
N GLU A 230 -3.76 -6.66 -28.85
CA GLU A 230 -4.96 -6.54 -29.70
C GLU A 230 -5.99 -5.52 -29.18
N ILE A 231 -5.54 -4.52 -28.42
CA ILE A 231 -6.36 -3.42 -27.90
C ILE A 231 -6.16 -2.21 -28.82
N GLU A 232 -7.16 -1.91 -29.64
CA GLU A 232 -7.12 -0.72 -30.50
C GLU A 232 -7.00 0.56 -29.65
N PRO A 233 -5.96 1.42 -29.85
CA PRO A 233 -5.78 2.65 -29.07
C PRO A 233 -6.84 3.73 -29.33
N LYS A 234 -7.59 3.59 -30.44
CA LYS A 234 -8.57 4.56 -30.92
C LYS A 234 -9.91 3.91 -31.22
N LYS A 235 -10.95 4.74 -31.15
CA LYS A 235 -12.31 4.42 -31.56
C LYS A 235 -12.87 5.63 -32.29
N ASP A 236 -13.43 5.44 -33.49
CA ASP A 236 -14.06 6.51 -34.28
C ASP A 236 -13.15 7.75 -34.50
N ASN A 237 -11.83 7.52 -34.67
CA ASN A 237 -10.70 8.48 -34.72
C ASN A 237 -10.25 9.11 -33.38
N ASP A 238 -11.09 9.09 -32.35
CA ASP A 238 -10.75 9.58 -31.01
C ASP A 238 -9.89 8.57 -30.24
N TRP A 239 -9.10 9.06 -29.29
CA TRP A 239 -8.30 8.20 -28.42
C TRP A 239 -9.17 7.63 -27.30
N ARG A 240 -9.15 6.30 -27.14
CA ARG A 240 -9.92 5.62 -26.09
C ARG A 240 -9.41 5.97 -24.70
N MET A 241 -10.33 6.00 -23.74
CA MET A 241 -10.08 6.07 -22.30
C MET A 241 -10.13 4.67 -21.67
N ILE A 242 -9.72 4.57 -20.40
CA ILE A 242 -9.84 3.34 -19.61
C ILE A 242 -11.28 2.84 -19.53
N SER A 243 -12.26 3.77 -19.48
CA SER A 243 -13.69 3.48 -19.48
C SER A 243 -14.23 2.86 -20.77
N ASP A 244 -13.49 2.96 -21.88
CA ASP A 244 -13.93 2.42 -23.19
C ASP A 244 -13.50 0.96 -23.38
N LEU A 245 -12.76 0.38 -22.43
CA LEU A 245 -12.30 -1.00 -22.48
C LEU A 245 -13.41 -1.96 -22.05
N SER A 246 -13.62 -3.01 -22.85
CA SER A 246 -14.40 -4.18 -22.44
C SER A 246 -13.71 -4.94 -21.30
N HIS A 247 -14.44 -5.82 -20.62
CA HIS A 247 -13.87 -6.66 -19.56
C HIS A 247 -12.71 -7.54 -20.08
N GLU A 248 -12.82 -8.07 -21.31
CA GLU A 248 -11.76 -8.86 -21.93
C GLU A 248 -10.49 -8.03 -22.21
N GLU A 249 -10.64 -6.83 -22.79
CA GLU A 249 -9.51 -5.94 -23.05
C GLU A 249 -8.84 -5.47 -21.75
N MET A 250 -9.63 -5.23 -20.69
CA MET A 250 -9.09 -4.89 -19.37
C MET A 250 -8.26 -6.05 -18.79
N GLN A 251 -8.73 -7.29 -18.91
CA GLN A 251 -7.97 -8.48 -18.49
C GLN A 251 -6.69 -8.66 -19.32
N LYS A 252 -6.77 -8.51 -20.66
CA LYS A 252 -5.60 -8.53 -21.56
C LYS A 252 -4.57 -7.46 -21.16
N LEU A 253 -5.02 -6.24 -20.87
CA LEU A 253 -4.16 -5.13 -20.44
C LEU A 253 -3.45 -5.46 -19.12
N ILE A 254 -4.21 -5.86 -18.09
CA ILE A 254 -3.65 -6.20 -16.77
C ILE A 254 -2.65 -7.36 -16.89
N ALA A 255 -3.01 -8.45 -17.57
CA ALA A 255 -2.13 -9.60 -17.76
C ALA A 255 -0.85 -9.23 -18.51
N GLY A 256 -0.97 -8.46 -19.60
CA GLY A 256 0.18 -7.98 -20.38
C GLY A 256 1.14 -7.13 -19.55
N ILE A 257 0.62 -6.28 -18.65
CA ILE A 257 1.45 -5.43 -17.77
C ILE A 257 2.22 -6.32 -16.78
N ILE A 258 1.54 -7.25 -16.11
CA ILE A 258 2.14 -8.17 -15.14
C ILE A 258 3.22 -9.03 -15.80
N ILE A 259 2.94 -9.60 -16.98
CA ILE A 259 3.94 -10.38 -17.74
C ILE A 259 5.17 -9.53 -18.07
N ARG A 260 5.00 -8.25 -18.43
CA ARG A 260 6.11 -7.36 -18.80
C ARG A 260 6.95 -6.96 -17.59
N ARG A 261 6.33 -6.70 -16.43
CA ARG A 261 7.03 -6.47 -15.14
C ARG A 261 7.77 -7.73 -14.67
N ALA A 262 7.13 -8.89 -14.72
CA ALA A 262 7.74 -10.18 -14.36
C ALA A 262 8.96 -10.49 -15.23
N SER A 263 8.85 -10.28 -16.55
CA SER A 263 9.94 -10.49 -17.51
C SER A 263 11.15 -9.56 -17.30
N ALA A 264 10.97 -8.44 -16.60
CA ALA A 264 12.05 -7.54 -16.19
C ALA A 264 12.68 -7.88 -14.83
N GLY A 265 12.27 -8.99 -14.20
CA GLY A 265 12.81 -9.45 -12.92
C GLY A 265 12.20 -8.76 -11.69
N GLU A 266 11.04 -8.12 -11.83
CA GLU A 266 10.34 -7.52 -10.70
C GLU A 266 9.75 -8.58 -9.76
N GLN A 267 9.85 -8.33 -8.44
CA GLN A 267 9.47 -9.30 -7.41
C GLN A 267 7.96 -9.39 -7.16
N CYS A 268 7.21 -8.30 -7.40
CA CYS A 268 5.75 -8.22 -7.17
C CYS A 268 5.06 -7.57 -8.39
N PRO A 269 5.14 -8.15 -9.60
CA PRO A 269 4.61 -7.55 -10.82
C PRO A 269 3.10 -7.28 -10.79
N GLU A 270 2.36 -8.00 -9.95
CA GLU A 270 0.92 -7.83 -9.70
C GLU A 270 0.57 -6.60 -8.83
N ASP A 271 1.54 -5.93 -8.22
CA ASP A 271 1.32 -4.76 -7.37
C ASP A 271 0.80 -3.52 -8.12
N VAL A 272 0.74 -3.57 -9.47
CA VAL A 272 -0.03 -2.63 -10.30
C VAL A 272 -1.52 -2.61 -9.94
N ILE A 273 -2.06 -3.74 -9.46
CA ILE A 273 -3.45 -3.87 -9.05
C ILE A 273 -3.59 -3.47 -7.58
N GLY A 274 -4.55 -2.61 -7.28
CA GLY A 274 -4.92 -2.27 -5.92
C GLY A 274 -6.24 -1.52 -5.87
N ASN A 275 -6.39 -0.67 -4.86
CA ASN A 275 -7.62 0.05 -4.63
C ASN A 275 -7.68 1.34 -5.46
N ILE A 276 -8.82 1.52 -6.12
CA ILE A 276 -9.26 2.73 -6.80
C ILE A 276 -10.45 3.27 -6.01
N TYR A 277 -10.42 4.57 -5.71
CA TYR A 277 -11.38 5.23 -4.83
C TYR A 277 -12.24 6.16 -5.68
N ILE A 278 -13.45 5.71 -6.02
CA ILE A 278 -14.34 6.39 -6.95
C ILE A 278 -15.39 7.18 -6.18
N LEU A 279 -15.64 8.43 -6.57
CA LEU A 279 -16.75 9.24 -6.06
C LEU A 279 -17.95 9.08 -7.03
N PRO A 280 -18.96 8.24 -6.72
CA PRO A 280 -20.01 7.88 -7.69
C PRO A 280 -20.92 9.05 -8.08
N ASN A 281 -20.96 10.10 -7.25
CA ASN A 281 -21.77 11.31 -7.46
C ASN A 281 -21.09 12.39 -8.31
N GLU A 282 -19.86 12.15 -8.77
CA GLU A 282 -19.12 13.07 -9.66
C GLU A 282 -19.18 12.57 -11.11
N GLU A 283 -19.23 13.49 -12.08
CA GLU A 283 -19.42 13.15 -13.50
C GLU A 283 -18.39 12.15 -14.06
N PRO A 284 -18.79 11.14 -14.86
CA PRO A 284 -17.87 10.26 -15.58
C PRO A 284 -16.84 11.05 -16.41
N GLY A 285 -15.56 10.65 -16.33
CA GLY A 285 -14.46 11.37 -16.99
C GLY A 285 -14.01 12.66 -16.28
N SER A 286 -14.65 13.05 -15.16
CA SER A 286 -14.18 14.16 -14.33
C SER A 286 -12.97 13.74 -13.48
N ILE A 287 -12.01 14.66 -13.35
CA ILE A 287 -10.89 14.57 -12.39
C ILE A 287 -11.38 14.39 -10.94
N LEU A 288 -12.59 14.85 -10.62
CA LEU A 288 -13.17 14.71 -9.29
C LEU A 288 -13.68 13.29 -8.99
N ARG A 289 -13.89 12.46 -10.02
CA ARG A 289 -14.48 11.13 -9.87
C ARG A 289 -13.50 10.08 -9.34
N ASP A 290 -12.19 10.28 -9.50
CA ASP A 290 -11.16 9.47 -8.84
C ASP A 290 -10.52 10.30 -7.72
N ALA A 291 -10.51 9.78 -6.49
CA ALA A 291 -10.05 10.54 -5.32
C ALA A 291 -8.54 10.87 -5.35
N ARG A 292 -7.71 10.09 -6.07
CA ARG A 292 -6.28 10.34 -6.27
C ARG A 292 -6.06 11.45 -7.31
N GLU A 293 -6.91 11.49 -8.33
CA GLU A 293 -6.98 12.62 -9.28
C GLU A 293 -7.50 13.91 -8.63
N PHE A 294 -8.54 13.83 -7.79
CA PHE A 294 -9.07 14.93 -6.99
C PHE A 294 -7.99 15.48 -6.04
N SER A 295 -7.33 14.62 -5.26
CA SER A 295 -6.21 15.04 -4.40
C SER A 295 -5.11 15.78 -5.18
N THR A 296 -4.81 15.33 -6.40
CA THR A 296 -3.85 16.01 -7.28
C THR A 296 -4.35 17.37 -7.78
N LEU A 297 -5.66 17.55 -7.96
CA LEU A 297 -6.27 18.86 -8.23
C LEU A 297 -6.09 19.82 -7.04
N LEU A 298 -6.37 19.37 -5.80
CA LEU A 298 -6.18 20.16 -4.58
C LEU A 298 -4.72 20.59 -4.42
N ASN A 299 -3.80 19.62 -4.52
CA ASN A 299 -2.36 19.87 -4.57
C ASN A 299 -1.98 20.91 -5.64
N SER A 300 -2.55 20.85 -6.85
CA SER A 300 -2.27 21.85 -7.88
C SER A 300 -2.76 23.26 -7.53
N CYS A 301 -3.89 23.38 -6.83
CA CYS A 301 -4.42 24.65 -6.36
C CYS A 301 -3.48 25.25 -5.30
N GLY A 302 -3.07 24.44 -4.32
CA GLY A 302 -2.05 24.83 -3.35
C GLY A 302 -0.74 25.29 -3.98
N ARG A 303 -0.12 24.44 -4.81
CA ARG A 303 1.20 24.69 -5.44
C ARG A 303 1.26 25.90 -6.37
N THR A 304 0.11 26.52 -6.69
CA THR A 304 0.00 27.75 -7.50
C THR A 304 -0.43 28.98 -6.69
N ASN A 305 -0.41 28.90 -5.35
CA ASN A 305 -0.91 29.92 -4.42
C ASN A 305 -2.40 30.25 -4.61
N LYS A 306 -3.21 29.23 -4.96
CA LYS A 306 -4.65 29.35 -5.18
C LYS A 306 -5.44 28.29 -4.40
N ALA A 307 -4.97 27.96 -3.19
CA ALA A 307 -5.58 26.95 -2.33
C ALA A 307 -7.09 27.18 -2.07
N LEU A 308 -7.54 28.44 -2.04
CA LEU A 308 -8.96 28.79 -1.91
C LEU A 308 -9.85 28.20 -3.02
N LEU A 309 -9.33 28.03 -4.26
CA LEU A 309 -10.05 27.32 -5.32
C LEU A 309 -10.31 25.86 -4.90
N GLY A 310 -9.30 25.21 -4.30
CA GLY A 310 -9.37 23.84 -3.81
C GLY A 310 -10.38 23.67 -2.67
N ILE A 311 -10.44 24.64 -1.76
CA ILE A 311 -11.48 24.72 -0.73
C ILE A 311 -12.86 24.86 -1.39
N GLY A 312 -12.99 25.73 -2.39
CA GLY A 312 -14.20 25.87 -3.19
C GLY A 312 -14.65 24.56 -3.85
N VAL A 313 -13.73 23.75 -4.39
CA VAL A 313 -14.03 22.42 -4.94
C VAL A 313 -14.58 21.48 -3.87
N CYS A 314 -13.93 21.40 -2.71
CA CYS A 314 -14.36 20.54 -1.60
C CYS A 314 -15.74 20.96 -1.04
N LEU A 315 -16.06 22.25 -1.08
CA LEU A 315 -17.36 22.81 -0.71
C LEU A 315 -18.39 22.79 -1.86
N LYS A 316 -18.09 22.13 -2.98
CA LYS A 316 -18.96 21.99 -4.17
C LYS A 316 -19.40 23.32 -4.81
N ASN A 317 -18.54 24.33 -4.77
CA ASN A 317 -18.76 25.57 -5.53
C ASN A 317 -18.36 25.35 -7.01
N GLU A 318 -19.32 25.49 -7.91
CA GLU A 318 -19.14 25.26 -9.36
C GLU A 318 -18.16 26.24 -10.01
N GLU A 319 -18.22 27.54 -9.66
CA GLU A 319 -17.36 28.57 -10.24
C GLU A 319 -15.90 28.36 -9.85
N GLU A 320 -15.65 28.07 -8.57
CA GLU A 320 -14.32 27.74 -8.04
C GLU A 320 -13.81 26.42 -8.60
N THR A 321 -14.68 25.44 -8.84
CA THR A 321 -14.34 24.18 -9.52
C THR A 321 -13.88 24.41 -10.96
N ILE A 322 -14.58 25.24 -11.73
CA ILE A 322 -14.17 25.62 -13.10
C ILE A 322 -12.82 26.36 -13.08
N LYS A 323 -12.60 27.25 -12.10
CA LYS A 323 -11.32 27.95 -11.91
C LYS A 323 -10.20 26.97 -11.53
N ALA A 324 -10.45 26.00 -10.65
CA ALA A 324 -9.49 24.98 -10.22
C ALA A 324 -9.04 24.10 -11.40
N LEU A 325 -9.96 23.61 -12.22
CA LEU A 325 -9.66 22.81 -13.41
C LEU A 325 -8.82 23.60 -14.43
N LYS A 326 -9.15 24.87 -14.68
CA LYS A 326 -8.31 25.78 -15.50
C LYS A 326 -6.93 26.00 -14.89
N ASN A 327 -6.86 26.13 -13.56
CA ASN A 327 -5.61 26.32 -12.84
C ASN A 327 -4.68 25.09 -12.91
N GLN A 328 -5.22 23.87 -12.85
CA GLN A 328 -4.44 22.64 -13.01
C GLN A 328 -3.67 22.60 -14.34
N ASN A 329 -4.26 23.14 -15.41
CA ASN A 329 -3.58 23.26 -16.71
C ASN A 329 -2.46 24.33 -16.71
N SER A 330 -2.56 25.36 -15.88
CA SER A 330 -1.46 26.32 -15.66
C SER A 330 -0.33 25.70 -14.83
N TYR A 331 -0.68 24.92 -13.80
CA TYR A 331 0.31 24.15 -13.01
C TYR A 331 1.12 23.18 -13.87
N LYS A 332 0.47 22.42 -14.77
CA LYS A 332 1.14 21.54 -15.75
C LYS A 332 2.13 22.32 -16.62
N LYS A 333 1.77 23.54 -17.07
CA LYS A 333 2.66 24.40 -17.89
C LYS A 333 3.89 24.87 -17.11
N GLU A 334 3.74 25.26 -15.85
CA GLU A 334 4.89 25.67 -15.01
C GLU A 334 5.83 24.49 -14.71
N ILE A 335 5.32 23.27 -14.50
CA ILE A 335 6.17 22.06 -14.40
C ILE A 335 6.99 21.86 -15.69
N VAL A 336 6.33 21.89 -16.85
CA VAL A 336 7.03 21.71 -18.16
C VAL A 336 8.08 22.80 -18.39
N LYS A 337 7.79 24.04 -18.01
CA LYS A 337 8.74 25.17 -18.06
C LYS A 337 9.94 24.95 -17.14
N ALA A 338 9.72 24.46 -15.92
CA ALA A 338 10.78 24.16 -14.96
C ALA A 338 11.68 22.99 -15.41
N LEU A 339 11.10 21.93 -15.99
CA LEU A 339 11.86 20.81 -16.57
C LEU A 339 12.72 21.27 -17.76
N LYS A 340 12.16 22.08 -18.68
CA LYS A 340 12.92 22.69 -19.78
C LYS A 340 14.03 23.62 -19.30
N TRP A 341 13.80 24.35 -18.20
CA TRP A 341 14.84 25.16 -17.56
C TRP A 341 15.97 24.27 -17.01
N TYR A 342 15.65 23.17 -16.33
CA TYR A 342 16.63 22.21 -15.84
C TYR A 342 17.47 21.61 -16.98
N GLU A 343 16.84 21.12 -18.05
CA GLU A 343 17.50 20.57 -19.24
C GLU A 343 18.49 21.57 -19.85
N LYS A 344 18.04 22.83 -20.06
CA LYS A 344 18.86 23.91 -20.60
C LYS A 344 20.06 24.27 -19.72
N ASN A 345 19.93 24.15 -18.40
CA ASN A 345 20.96 24.54 -17.43
C ASN A 345 21.80 23.37 -16.92
N SER A 346 21.60 22.15 -17.43
CA SER A 346 22.32 20.91 -17.05
C SER A 346 23.85 20.94 -17.16
N LYS A 347 24.43 22.00 -17.75
CA LYS A 347 25.88 22.25 -17.87
C LYS A 347 26.33 23.60 -17.26
N SER A 348 25.48 24.27 -16.50
CA SER A 348 25.78 25.54 -15.84
C SER A 348 26.17 25.33 -14.36
N ASP A 349 26.68 26.37 -13.73
CA ASP A 349 26.95 26.46 -12.29
C ASP A 349 25.71 26.24 -11.40
N LYS A 350 24.51 26.42 -11.95
CA LYS A 350 23.22 26.18 -11.27
C LYS A 350 22.94 24.70 -11.01
N ILE A 351 23.59 23.78 -11.74
CA ILE A 351 23.37 22.32 -11.63
C ILE A 351 24.71 21.63 -11.30
N ILE A 352 24.91 21.28 -10.04
CA ILE A 352 26.13 20.61 -9.56
C ILE A 352 25.90 19.10 -9.53
N CYS A 353 26.47 18.39 -10.51
CA CYS A 353 26.41 16.93 -10.62
C CYS A 353 27.72 16.28 -10.18
N ASN A 354 27.69 15.37 -9.21
CA ASN A 354 28.86 14.59 -8.80
C ASN A 354 28.44 13.19 -8.33
N GLY A 355 28.63 12.17 -9.18
CA GLY A 355 28.60 10.74 -8.84
C GLY A 355 27.31 10.23 -8.17
N ASN A 356 27.17 10.48 -6.88
CA ASN A 356 26.06 10.09 -6.03
C ASN A 356 25.09 11.24 -5.69
N TYR A 357 25.28 12.46 -6.19
CA TYR A 357 24.32 13.56 -5.97
C TYR A 357 24.21 14.56 -7.14
N VAL A 358 23.08 15.27 -7.15
CA VAL A 358 22.77 16.43 -8.00
C VAL A 358 22.19 17.54 -7.12
N ILE A 359 22.81 18.72 -7.12
CA ILE A 359 22.27 19.94 -6.51
C ILE A 359 21.73 20.86 -7.62
N ILE A 360 20.48 21.29 -7.49
CA ILE A 360 19.74 22.14 -8.43
C ILE A 360 19.45 23.47 -7.72
N ASN A 361 20.21 24.52 -7.97
CA ASN A 361 19.83 25.87 -7.52
C ASN A 361 19.05 26.58 -8.63
N ALA A 362 17.72 26.56 -8.54
CA ALA A 362 16.85 27.23 -9.50
C ALA A 362 16.69 28.73 -9.24
N GLU A 363 17.10 29.22 -8.07
CA GLU A 363 16.96 30.62 -7.65
C GLU A 363 15.51 31.10 -7.89
N ASP A 364 15.36 32.11 -8.75
CA ASP A 364 14.13 32.79 -9.13
C ASP A 364 13.44 32.20 -10.38
N ASN A 365 14.01 31.17 -11.01
CA ASN A 365 13.58 30.66 -12.31
C ASN A 365 12.43 29.64 -12.23
N VAL A 366 12.27 28.99 -11.08
CA VAL A 366 11.25 27.98 -10.80
C VAL A 366 10.52 28.40 -9.52
N LEU A 367 9.19 28.28 -9.51
CA LEU A 367 8.39 28.59 -8.32
C LEU A 367 8.81 27.68 -7.15
N TYR A 368 9.09 28.27 -5.99
CA TYR A 368 9.53 27.55 -4.79
C TYR A 368 8.53 26.51 -4.30
N THR A 369 7.24 26.70 -4.59
CA THR A 369 6.18 25.71 -4.33
C THR A 369 6.30 24.46 -5.21
N ILE A 370 6.88 24.59 -6.42
CA ILE A 370 6.95 23.56 -7.47
C ILE A 370 8.31 22.83 -7.49
N ILE A 371 9.38 23.42 -6.94
CA ILE A 371 10.75 22.87 -7.02
C ILE A 371 10.86 21.42 -6.47
N GLY A 372 10.10 21.09 -5.42
CA GLY A 372 10.02 19.72 -4.88
C GLY A 372 9.29 18.74 -5.79
N THR A 373 8.28 19.19 -6.54
CA THR A 373 7.61 18.40 -7.59
C THR A 373 8.59 18.09 -8.73
N VAL A 374 9.38 19.08 -9.15
CA VAL A 374 10.42 18.91 -10.19
C VAL A 374 11.46 17.88 -9.74
N ALA A 375 11.96 17.96 -8.51
CA ALA A 375 12.88 16.97 -7.96
C ALA A 375 12.25 15.56 -7.91
N SER A 376 10.99 15.42 -7.50
CA SER A 376 10.27 14.14 -7.51
C SER A 376 10.10 13.55 -8.92
N ILE A 377 9.89 14.39 -9.94
CA ILE A 377 9.82 13.94 -11.35
C ILE A 377 11.21 13.48 -11.83
N LEU A 378 12.24 14.28 -11.57
CA LEU A 378 13.62 13.95 -11.96
C LEU A 378 14.13 12.67 -11.26
N ALA A 379 13.74 12.43 -10.00
CA ALA A 379 14.07 11.21 -9.25
C ALA A 379 13.46 9.92 -9.81
N ARG A 380 12.39 10.03 -10.60
CA ARG A 380 11.67 8.91 -11.24
C ARG A 380 11.92 8.81 -12.74
N GLY A 381 12.57 9.80 -13.34
CA GLY A 381 12.87 9.84 -14.77
C GLY A 381 14.23 9.24 -15.11
N ASN A 382 14.44 8.91 -16.38
CA ASN A 382 15.67 8.28 -16.86
C ASN A 382 16.89 9.23 -16.92
N GLY A 383 16.72 10.51 -16.56
CA GLY A 383 17.75 11.56 -16.69
C GLY A 383 18.73 11.65 -15.52
N ILE A 384 18.45 11.00 -14.38
CA ILE A 384 19.34 10.96 -13.22
C ILE A 384 19.58 9.49 -12.85
N PRO A 385 20.82 9.04 -12.64
CA PRO A 385 21.10 7.65 -12.28
C PRO A 385 20.45 7.22 -10.96
N ASN A 386 20.06 5.95 -10.86
CA ASN A 386 19.68 5.36 -9.58
C ASN A 386 20.81 5.49 -8.55
N ASN A 387 20.44 5.56 -7.27
CA ASN A 387 21.30 5.82 -6.12
C ASN A 387 21.90 7.23 -6.05
N THR A 388 21.17 8.21 -6.56
CA THR A 388 21.56 9.64 -6.55
C THR A 388 20.69 10.46 -5.60
N TYR A 389 21.31 11.21 -4.70
CA TYR A 389 20.62 12.24 -3.90
C TYR A 389 20.34 13.46 -4.78
N ILE A 390 19.08 13.91 -4.83
CA ILE A 390 18.67 15.10 -5.58
C ILE A 390 18.28 16.16 -4.57
N LEU A 391 19.03 17.25 -4.52
CA LEU A 391 18.75 18.41 -3.67
C LEU A 391 18.34 19.57 -4.59
N SER A 392 17.17 20.15 -4.38
CA SER A 392 16.66 21.24 -5.19
C SER A 392 16.27 22.45 -4.35
N MET A 393 16.62 23.64 -4.83
CA MET A 393 16.50 24.92 -4.14
C MET A 393 15.80 25.94 -5.05
N ALA A 394 14.91 26.75 -4.49
CA ALA A 394 14.29 27.88 -5.18
C ALA A 394 13.83 28.94 -4.17
N ARG A 395 13.92 30.21 -4.57
CA ARG A 395 13.63 31.37 -3.72
C ARG A 395 12.14 31.65 -3.65
N ASN A 396 11.66 31.91 -2.44
CA ASN A 396 10.45 32.67 -2.22
C ASN A 396 10.81 34.16 -2.24
N ARG A 397 10.16 34.92 -3.13
CA ARG A 397 10.47 36.35 -3.34
C ARG A 397 9.84 37.27 -2.31
N ASP A 398 8.87 36.75 -1.55
CA ASP A 398 8.03 37.56 -0.66
C ASP A 398 8.64 37.70 0.76
N ASP A 399 9.59 36.85 1.15
CA ASP A 399 10.12 36.74 2.52
C ASP A 399 11.66 36.59 2.62
N ASN A 400 12.40 36.71 1.50
CA ASN A 400 13.84 36.46 1.38
C ASN A 400 14.27 35.01 1.77
N GLN A 401 13.37 34.03 1.73
CA GLN A 401 13.69 32.65 2.08
C GLN A 401 13.91 31.76 0.84
N THR A 402 14.77 30.77 0.98
CA THR A 402 14.97 29.72 -0.03
C THR A 402 14.40 28.41 0.47
N LYS A 403 13.44 27.85 -0.28
CA LYS A 403 12.88 26.52 0.02
C LYS A 403 13.74 25.46 -0.64
N ILE A 404 14.06 24.44 0.15
CA ILE A 404 14.93 23.32 -0.21
C ILE A 404 14.14 22.02 -0.12
N SER A 405 14.36 21.11 -1.06
CA SER A 405 13.74 19.79 -1.13
C SER A 405 14.80 18.74 -1.46
N MET A 406 14.85 17.66 -0.69
CA MET A 406 15.73 16.51 -0.95
C MET A 406 14.91 15.27 -1.34
N ARG A 407 15.35 14.58 -2.39
CA ARG A 407 14.79 13.33 -2.93
C ARG A 407 15.93 12.34 -3.21
N TYR A 408 15.57 11.08 -3.46
CA TYR A 408 16.51 10.03 -3.86
C TYR A 408 16.03 9.38 -5.16
N ALA A 409 16.93 9.20 -6.12
CA ALA A 409 16.64 8.52 -7.38
C ALA A 409 16.79 7.00 -7.22
N GLY A 410 15.77 6.25 -7.65
CA GLY A 410 15.67 4.80 -7.44
C GLY A 410 15.09 4.41 -6.07
N LYS A 411 15.06 3.11 -5.76
CA LYS A 411 14.53 2.60 -4.48
C LYS A 411 15.55 2.86 -3.35
N PRO A 412 15.24 3.66 -2.32
CA PRO A 412 16.15 3.86 -1.19
C PRO A 412 16.32 2.56 -0.40
N SER A 413 17.55 2.27 0.02
CA SER A 413 17.82 1.25 1.03
C SER A 413 17.28 1.70 2.39
N GLN A 414 16.89 0.76 3.26
CA GLN A 414 16.36 1.06 4.62
C GLN A 414 17.30 1.94 5.48
N GLU A 415 18.59 2.00 5.15
CA GLU A 415 19.61 2.83 5.81
C GLU A 415 19.60 4.32 5.40
N ILE A 416 18.77 4.74 4.44
CA ILE A 416 18.75 6.12 3.94
C ILE A 416 17.66 6.93 4.64
N ASP A 417 18.10 7.88 5.46
CA ASP A 417 17.26 8.92 6.06
C ASP A 417 17.63 10.29 5.50
N LEU A 418 16.79 10.80 4.59
CA LEU A 418 16.95 12.14 4.00
C LEU A 418 16.66 13.26 5.01
N HIS A 419 15.84 13.02 6.03
CA HIS A 419 15.55 14.01 7.07
C HIS A 419 16.78 14.20 7.95
N ALA A 420 17.36 13.11 8.48
CA ALA A 420 18.60 13.17 9.24
C ALA A 420 19.77 13.80 8.46
N LEU A 421 19.87 13.55 7.15
CA LEU A 421 20.84 14.22 6.28
C LEU A 421 20.58 15.73 6.15
N MET A 422 19.33 16.15 5.97
CA MET A 422 18.96 17.56 5.89
C MET A 422 19.21 18.28 7.22
N THR A 423 18.78 17.70 8.35
CA THR A 423 19.02 18.21 9.70
C THR A 423 20.51 18.39 9.97
N LYS A 424 21.36 17.46 9.52
CA LYS A 424 22.81 17.60 9.63
C LYS A 424 23.36 18.77 8.80
N ILE A 425 22.87 18.98 7.58
CA ILE A 425 23.30 20.11 6.73
C ILE A 425 22.90 21.45 7.35
N ILE A 426 21.66 21.57 7.85
CA ILE A 426 21.18 22.79 8.51
C ILE A 426 21.86 23.04 9.86
N SER A 427 22.13 21.99 10.64
CA SER A 427 22.92 22.11 11.88
C SER A 427 24.34 22.61 11.61
N ASN A 428 24.97 22.16 10.52
CA ASN A 428 26.27 22.68 10.07
C ASN A 428 26.21 24.14 9.59
N LEU A 429 25.11 24.56 8.97
CA LEU A 429 24.89 25.94 8.54
C LEU A 429 24.69 26.88 9.75
N GLY A 430 24.11 26.37 10.84
CA GLY A 430 23.85 27.10 12.09
C GLY A 430 22.55 27.89 12.11
N GLU A 431 21.80 27.89 11.01
CA GLU A 431 20.52 28.60 10.85
C GLU A 431 19.64 27.92 9.78
N GLY A 432 18.31 28.10 9.91
CA GLY A 432 17.30 27.49 9.05
C GLY A 432 16.42 26.48 9.80
N GLU A 433 15.26 26.16 9.21
CA GLU A 433 14.28 25.21 9.75
C GLU A 433 14.22 23.96 8.84
N THR A 434 14.15 22.76 9.42
CA THR A 434 14.03 21.47 8.69
C THR A 434 12.72 20.76 8.97
N GLY A 435 12.27 19.93 8.02
CA GLY A 435 11.18 18.99 8.24
C GLY A 435 11.08 17.90 7.18
N GLY A 436 10.11 17.00 7.34
CA GLY A 436 9.84 15.86 6.47
C GLY A 436 10.21 14.52 7.10
N HIS A 437 10.46 13.51 6.26
CA HIS A 437 10.63 12.12 6.66
C HIS A 437 11.82 11.46 5.96
N ALA A 438 12.17 10.23 6.38
CA ALA A 438 13.31 9.48 5.85
C ALA A 438 13.37 9.38 4.31
N ASN A 439 12.23 9.31 3.62
CA ASN A 439 12.17 9.21 2.16
C ASN A 439 12.08 10.56 1.42
N ALA A 440 11.81 11.66 2.12
CA ALA A 440 11.60 12.98 1.54
C ALA A 440 11.75 14.07 2.61
N ALA A 441 12.79 14.90 2.48
CA ALA A 441 13.05 16.00 3.41
C ALA A 441 12.95 17.37 2.74
N GLY A 442 12.80 18.40 3.55
CA GLY A 442 12.86 19.80 3.14
C GLY A 442 13.53 20.68 4.20
N ALA A 443 13.94 21.87 3.77
CA ALA A 443 14.44 22.91 4.65
C ALA A 443 14.06 24.30 4.12
N VAL A 444 14.16 25.29 4.99
CA VAL A 444 14.01 26.71 4.66
C VAL A 444 15.16 27.47 5.29
N ILE A 445 15.85 28.29 4.49
CA ILE A 445 16.99 29.12 4.91
C ILE A 445 16.80 30.57 4.42
N CYS A 446 17.52 31.52 5.02
CA CYS A 446 17.69 32.85 4.41
C CYS A 446 18.43 32.72 3.06
N SER A 447 17.98 33.42 2.02
CA SER A 447 18.55 33.32 0.66
C SER A 447 19.99 33.82 0.56
N ASP A 448 20.42 34.70 1.48
CA ASP A 448 21.81 35.15 1.61
C ASP A 448 22.78 33.99 1.93
N ASN A 449 22.26 32.85 2.39
CA ASN A 449 23.03 31.68 2.76
C ASN A 449 23.05 30.56 1.72
N GLU A 450 22.43 30.72 0.54
CA GLU A 450 22.40 29.69 -0.51
C GLU A 450 23.78 29.07 -0.80
N GLN A 451 24.81 29.90 -0.99
CA GLN A 451 26.16 29.42 -1.30
C GLN A 451 26.81 28.69 -0.12
N LYS A 452 26.56 29.13 1.12
CA LYS A 452 27.05 28.43 2.32
C LYS A 452 26.38 27.07 2.44
N PHE A 453 25.06 27.02 2.23
CA PHE A 453 24.28 25.79 2.22
C PHE A 453 24.79 24.81 1.17
N ILE A 454 25.01 25.25 -0.08
CA ILE A 454 25.54 24.41 -1.17
C ILE A 454 26.90 23.81 -0.79
N ASN A 455 27.76 24.59 -0.13
CA ASN A 455 29.07 24.12 0.34
C ASN A 455 28.95 23.05 1.45
N GLU A 456 28.06 23.25 2.44
CA GLU A 456 27.83 22.25 3.50
C GLU A 456 27.13 20.99 2.98
N ALA A 457 26.12 21.14 2.12
CA ALA A 457 25.44 20.03 1.46
C ALA A 457 26.43 19.17 0.65
N THR A 458 27.33 19.82 -0.10
CA THR A 458 28.41 19.15 -0.85
C THR A 458 29.28 18.31 0.08
N LYS A 459 29.83 18.91 1.16
CA LYS A 459 30.66 18.20 2.14
C LYS A 459 29.94 16.97 2.73
N VAL A 460 28.68 17.13 3.15
CA VAL A 460 27.90 16.04 3.76
C VAL A 460 27.63 14.91 2.76
N LEU A 461 27.25 15.23 1.53
CA LEU A 461 26.95 14.23 0.49
C LEU A 461 28.21 13.51 -0.04
N GLU A 462 29.37 14.17 -0.02
CA GLU A 462 30.67 13.54 -0.30
C GLU A 462 31.14 12.62 0.83
N LEU A 463 30.94 12.99 2.10
CA LEU A 463 31.21 12.13 3.27
C LEU A 463 30.40 10.83 3.23
N VAL A 464 29.10 10.92 2.87
CA VAL A 464 28.23 9.73 2.70
C VAL A 464 28.79 8.78 1.63
N ARG A 465 29.31 9.33 0.53
CA ARG A 465 29.96 8.54 -0.54
C ARG A 465 31.20 7.81 -0.02
N GLN A 466 32.11 8.52 0.66
CA GLN A 466 33.36 7.94 1.17
C GLN A 466 33.09 6.78 2.15
N THR A 467 32.09 6.93 3.01
CA THR A 467 31.70 5.89 3.97
C THR A 467 31.21 4.62 3.25
N LYS A 468 30.33 4.76 2.23
CA LYS A 468 29.87 3.61 1.41
C LYS A 468 31.02 2.95 0.62
N VAL A 469 31.96 3.73 0.09
CA VAL A 469 33.13 3.20 -0.63
C VAL A 469 34.05 2.41 0.31
N ASN A 470 34.33 2.91 1.51
CA ASN A 470 35.19 2.21 2.47
C ASN A 470 34.58 0.90 2.97
N VAL A 471 33.26 0.85 3.23
CA VAL A 471 32.56 -0.40 3.57
C VAL A 471 32.63 -1.41 2.41
N SER A 472 32.46 -0.95 1.17
CA SER A 472 32.56 -1.79 -0.03
C SER A 472 33.99 -2.33 -0.26
N LEU A 473 35.03 -1.52 -0.04
CA LEU A 473 36.42 -1.97 -0.10
C LEU A 473 36.76 -2.98 1.00
N CYS A 474 36.32 -2.76 2.24
CA CYS A 474 36.48 -3.75 3.31
C CYS A 474 35.77 -5.08 2.98
N ALA A 475 34.56 -5.03 2.40
CA ALA A 475 33.86 -6.23 1.95
C ALA A 475 34.61 -6.97 0.83
N HIS A 476 35.25 -6.24 -0.10
CA HIS A 476 36.08 -6.85 -1.16
C HIS A 476 37.42 -7.39 -0.66
N MET A 477 38.04 -6.78 0.37
CA MET A 477 39.28 -7.28 0.96
C MET A 477 39.07 -8.51 1.87
N HIS A 478 37.86 -8.74 2.39
CA HIS A 478 37.54 -9.92 3.20
C HIS A 478 37.03 -11.14 2.41
N PHE A 479 36.92 -11.07 1.08
CA PHE A 479 36.56 -12.22 0.23
C PHE A 479 37.77 -13.01 -0.31
N ASN A 480 38.81 -13.17 0.51
CA ASN A 480 39.83 -14.21 0.39
C ASN A 480 40.36 -14.58 1.78
N VAL A 481 40.60 -15.87 2.04
CA VAL A 481 40.98 -16.46 3.35
C VAL A 481 39.80 -16.41 4.36
N THR A 482 38.93 -17.43 4.49
CA THR A 482 39.24 -18.80 4.95
C THR A 482 38.14 -19.83 4.58
N ARG A 483 38.53 -21.04 4.15
CA ARG A 483 37.76 -22.27 4.41
C ARG A 483 38.28 -22.89 5.71
N GLY A 484 37.42 -23.20 6.67
CA GLY A 484 37.82 -23.90 7.90
C GLY A 484 36.69 -24.11 8.91
N CYS A 485 36.44 -25.36 9.28
CA CYS A 485 35.57 -25.78 10.38
C CYS A 485 35.78 -25.00 11.68
N CYS A 486 34.71 -24.69 12.41
CA CYS A 486 34.33 -25.51 13.58
C CYS A 486 32.89 -25.22 14.06
N ALA A 487 32.38 -26.10 14.92
CA ALA A 487 31.00 -26.08 15.43
C ALA A 487 30.89 -25.58 16.89
N ASP A 488 29.63 -25.44 17.32
CA ASP A 488 29.11 -25.56 18.69
C ASP A 488 29.17 -24.41 19.71
N LYS A 489 28.00 -24.23 20.38
CA LYS A 489 27.73 -23.57 21.69
C LYS A 489 27.84 -22.04 21.69
N CYS A 490 26.97 -21.25 22.35
CA CYS A 490 25.82 -21.44 23.26
C CYS A 490 24.82 -20.25 23.04
N LEU A 491 23.66 -20.04 23.68
CA LEU A 491 23.10 -20.48 24.97
C LEU A 491 21.53 -20.47 24.94
N THR A 492 20.92 -21.15 25.91
CA THR A 492 19.47 -21.42 26.13
C THR A 492 18.71 -20.40 27.01
N LEU A 493 17.45 -20.77 27.36
CA LEU A 493 16.39 -20.14 28.20
C LEU A 493 15.40 -19.32 27.35
N HIS A 494 14.06 -19.42 27.46
CA HIS A 494 13.10 -20.30 28.18
C HIS A 494 11.84 -20.46 27.27
N GLY A 495 10.84 -21.34 27.48
CA GLY A 495 10.61 -22.36 28.50
C GLY A 495 9.12 -22.59 28.85
N MET A 496 8.35 -23.27 27.97
CA MET A 496 7.01 -23.77 28.30
C MET A 496 6.77 -25.21 27.78
N THR A 497 6.89 -26.17 28.71
CA THR A 497 6.26 -27.51 28.72
C THR A 497 6.14 -28.33 27.42
N LEU A 498 7.29 -28.84 26.95
CA LEU A 498 7.39 -29.90 25.91
C LEU A 498 6.54 -31.16 26.21
N THR A 499 6.26 -31.46 27.48
CA THR A 499 5.39 -32.55 27.94
C THR A 499 3.91 -32.35 27.61
N PHE A 500 3.44 -31.10 27.41
CA PHE A 500 2.06 -30.83 26.99
C PHE A 500 1.91 -31.01 25.47
N VAL A 501 2.92 -30.57 24.72
CA VAL A 501 3.02 -30.70 23.26
C VAL A 501 3.08 -32.18 22.84
N LEU A 502 3.89 -33.01 23.50
CA LEU A 502 3.96 -34.46 23.23
C LEU A 502 2.64 -35.20 23.54
N LYS A 503 1.90 -34.81 24.59
CA LYS A 503 0.57 -35.39 24.87
C LYS A 503 -0.48 -34.97 23.84
N LEU A 504 -0.46 -33.71 23.35
CA LEU A 504 -1.37 -33.29 22.29
C LEU A 504 -1.07 -33.94 20.93
N HIS A 505 0.21 -34.19 20.61
CA HIS A 505 0.57 -34.80 19.32
C HIS A 505 0.14 -36.27 19.22
N PHE A 506 0.27 -37.07 20.28
CA PHE A 506 -0.24 -38.44 20.26
C PHE A 506 -1.78 -38.49 20.18
N ALA A 507 -2.48 -37.63 20.93
CA ALA A 507 -3.94 -37.56 20.91
C ALA A 507 -4.51 -37.16 19.53
N LYS A 508 -3.88 -36.21 18.82
CA LYS A 508 -4.33 -35.78 17.48
C LYS A 508 -4.06 -36.85 16.41
N VAL A 509 -2.94 -37.58 16.49
CA VAL A 509 -2.69 -38.72 15.59
C VAL A 509 -3.67 -39.88 15.86
N LEU A 510 -4.00 -40.16 17.13
CA LEU A 510 -5.06 -41.12 17.45
C LEU A 510 -6.43 -40.69 16.90
N SER A 511 -6.79 -39.41 16.97
CA SER A 511 -8.08 -38.94 16.41
C SER A 511 -8.21 -39.16 14.90
N CYS A 512 -7.10 -39.11 14.15
CA CYS A 512 -7.09 -39.46 12.71
C CYS A 512 -7.25 -40.98 12.48
N LEU A 513 -6.74 -41.82 13.39
CA LEU A 513 -6.96 -43.27 13.38
C LEU A 513 -8.40 -43.65 13.78
N GLU A 514 -9.01 -42.95 14.74
CA GLU A 514 -10.43 -43.13 15.11
C GLU A 514 -11.38 -42.79 13.95
N ILE A 515 -11.05 -41.79 13.14
CA ILE A 515 -11.76 -41.47 11.89
C ILE A 515 -11.71 -42.67 10.93
N LEU A 516 -10.53 -43.26 10.68
CA LEU A 516 -10.38 -44.44 9.83
C LEU A 516 -11.17 -45.66 10.33
N ILE A 517 -11.21 -45.90 11.65
CA ILE A 517 -11.96 -47.01 12.26
C ILE A 517 -13.48 -46.83 12.04
N ASN A 518 -13.99 -45.60 12.05
CA ASN A 518 -15.42 -45.32 11.83
C ASN A 518 -15.81 -45.13 10.36
N ILE A 519 -14.88 -44.89 9.43
CA ILE A 519 -15.17 -44.67 8.00
C ILE A 519 -15.99 -45.83 7.39
N ASN A 520 -15.69 -47.10 7.73
CA ASN A 520 -16.45 -48.24 7.24
C ASN A 520 -17.93 -48.21 7.69
N SER A 521 -18.18 -47.81 8.94
CA SER A 521 -19.54 -47.62 9.45
C SER A 521 -20.23 -46.44 8.76
N LEU A 522 -19.50 -45.34 8.54
CA LEU A 522 -20.02 -44.14 7.87
C LEU A 522 -20.45 -44.43 6.43
N ILE A 523 -19.55 -44.99 5.60
CA ILE A 523 -19.82 -45.29 4.19
C ILE A 523 -20.94 -46.33 4.05
N SER A 524 -21.07 -47.29 4.99
CA SER A 524 -22.16 -48.28 4.94
C SER A 524 -23.55 -47.62 4.94
N ARG A 525 -23.73 -46.52 5.70
CA ARG A 525 -24.99 -45.80 5.92
C ARG A 525 -25.28 -44.70 4.90
N MET A 526 -24.32 -44.33 4.05
CA MET A 526 -24.45 -43.24 3.09
C MET A 526 -25.39 -43.58 1.91
N LYS A 527 -26.15 -42.60 1.42
CA LYS A 527 -26.94 -42.69 0.18
C LYS A 527 -26.02 -42.71 -1.05
N HIS A 528 -26.53 -43.13 -2.21
CA HIS A 528 -25.72 -43.31 -3.42
C HIS A 528 -24.95 -42.05 -3.85
N SER A 529 -25.61 -40.89 -3.98
CA SER A 529 -24.95 -39.63 -4.34
C SER A 529 -23.87 -39.19 -3.34
N MET A 530 -24.08 -39.40 -2.04
CA MET A 530 -23.03 -39.17 -1.03
C MET A 530 -21.84 -40.12 -1.21
N LYS A 531 -22.09 -41.39 -1.59
CA LYS A 531 -21.02 -42.35 -1.86
C LYS A 531 -20.19 -41.93 -3.06
N VAL A 532 -20.80 -41.49 -4.17
CA VAL A 532 -20.04 -41.03 -5.36
C VAL A 532 -19.12 -39.89 -4.98
N GLY A 533 -19.65 -38.80 -4.40
CA GLY A 533 -18.84 -37.64 -4.04
C GLY A 533 -17.74 -37.92 -3.01
N PHE A 534 -18.03 -38.73 -1.99
CA PHE A 534 -17.01 -39.14 -1.01
C PHE A 534 -15.91 -39.99 -1.64
N SER A 535 -16.28 -40.92 -2.53
CA SER A 535 -15.36 -41.82 -3.21
C SER A 535 -14.37 -41.06 -4.06
N PHE A 536 -14.87 -40.17 -4.91
CA PHE A 536 -14.06 -39.33 -5.78
C PHE A 536 -13.21 -38.32 -4.99
N GLY A 537 -13.82 -37.63 -4.03
CA GLY A 537 -13.11 -36.64 -3.21
C GLY A 537 -11.97 -37.24 -2.39
N LEU A 538 -12.13 -38.43 -1.81
CA LEU A 538 -11.09 -39.12 -1.06
C LEU A 538 -9.92 -39.57 -1.95
N THR A 539 -10.19 -40.26 -3.07
CA THR A 539 -9.13 -40.79 -3.93
C THR A 539 -8.35 -39.65 -4.60
N SER A 540 -9.06 -38.64 -5.10
CA SER A 540 -8.49 -37.44 -5.70
C SER A 540 -7.64 -36.64 -4.70
N ALA A 541 -8.13 -36.40 -3.48
CA ALA A 541 -7.34 -35.72 -2.45
C ALA A 541 -6.03 -36.43 -2.14
N VAL A 542 -6.06 -37.76 -1.96
CA VAL A 542 -4.85 -38.53 -1.63
C VAL A 542 -3.83 -38.48 -2.77
N ILE A 543 -4.27 -38.75 -4.00
CA ILE A 543 -3.36 -38.83 -5.16
C ILE A 543 -2.77 -37.46 -5.49
N THR A 544 -3.60 -36.41 -5.60
CA THR A 544 -3.12 -35.08 -5.98
C THR A 544 -2.24 -34.45 -4.90
N THR A 545 -2.61 -34.59 -3.62
CA THR A 545 -1.81 -34.02 -2.52
C THR A 545 -0.46 -34.73 -2.40
N LEU A 546 -0.41 -36.06 -2.54
CA LEU A 546 0.85 -36.81 -2.59
C LEU A 546 1.73 -36.40 -3.78
N GLY A 547 1.16 -36.31 -4.99
CA GLY A 547 1.87 -35.93 -6.20
C GLY A 547 2.48 -34.53 -6.11
N LEU A 548 1.67 -33.53 -5.72
CA LEU A 548 2.15 -32.15 -5.53
C LEU A 548 3.25 -32.10 -4.46
N MET A 549 3.03 -32.73 -3.31
CA MET A 549 3.97 -32.69 -2.19
C MET A 549 5.31 -33.34 -2.57
N MET A 550 5.31 -34.44 -3.32
CA MET A 550 6.52 -35.11 -3.79
C MET A 550 7.28 -34.28 -4.85
N GLY A 551 6.55 -33.67 -5.79
CA GLY A 551 7.12 -32.77 -6.80
C GLY A 551 7.76 -31.52 -6.19
N MET A 552 7.06 -30.85 -5.26
CA MET A 552 7.58 -29.65 -4.57
C MET A 552 8.74 -29.97 -3.63
N TYR A 553 8.73 -31.14 -2.99
CA TYR A 553 9.85 -31.61 -2.18
C TYR A 553 11.11 -31.82 -3.02
N SER A 554 10.99 -32.33 -4.23
CA SER A 554 12.13 -32.59 -5.13
C SER A 554 12.54 -31.42 -6.01
N SER A 555 11.71 -30.38 -6.16
CA SER A 555 12.06 -29.15 -6.89
C SER A 555 12.64 -28.03 -6.02
N ILE A 556 11.99 -27.74 -4.88
CA ILE A 556 12.27 -26.55 -4.05
C ILE A 556 12.79 -26.92 -2.66
N GLY A 557 12.35 -28.07 -2.11
CA GLY A 557 12.84 -28.59 -0.83
C GLY A 557 12.51 -27.73 0.42
N THR A 558 11.78 -26.61 0.29
CA THR A 558 11.41 -25.78 1.45
C THR A 558 10.06 -26.19 2.04
N ARG A 559 10.00 -26.25 3.39
CA ARG A 559 8.76 -26.56 4.12
C ARG A 559 7.65 -25.55 3.79
N LEU A 560 7.99 -24.26 3.62
CA LEU A 560 7.01 -23.21 3.35
C LEU A 560 6.33 -23.39 1.99
N ALA A 561 7.08 -23.73 0.95
CA ALA A 561 6.51 -24.01 -0.37
C ALA A 561 5.56 -25.21 -0.32
N VAL A 562 5.94 -26.30 0.36
CA VAL A 562 5.08 -27.49 0.52
C VAL A 562 3.80 -27.17 1.31
N ILE A 563 3.86 -26.36 2.37
CA ILE A 563 2.68 -25.91 3.11
C ILE A 563 1.75 -25.07 2.22
N GLY A 564 2.31 -24.10 1.50
CA GLY A 564 1.55 -23.24 0.58
C GLY A 564 0.87 -24.06 -0.52
N GLY A 565 1.61 -24.95 -1.18
CA GLY A 565 1.08 -25.82 -2.22
C GLY A 565 -0.06 -26.72 -1.75
N ILE A 566 0.07 -27.36 -0.57
CA ILE A 566 -0.99 -28.19 0.01
C ILE A 566 -2.25 -27.34 0.29
N LEU A 567 -2.10 -26.15 0.87
CA LEU A 567 -3.24 -25.28 1.18
C LEU A 567 -3.94 -24.74 -0.08
N THR A 568 -3.17 -24.27 -1.06
CA THR A 568 -3.70 -23.73 -2.31
C THR A 568 -4.42 -24.81 -3.11
N ILE A 569 -3.82 -26.00 -3.26
CA ILE A 569 -4.45 -27.10 -4.02
C ILE A 569 -5.66 -27.65 -3.27
N ALA A 570 -5.62 -27.83 -1.94
CA ALA A 570 -6.75 -28.33 -1.16
C ALA A 570 -8.03 -27.49 -1.33
N ILE A 571 -7.90 -26.18 -1.58
CA ILE A 571 -9.04 -25.28 -1.83
C ILE A 571 -9.43 -25.30 -3.32
N ALA A 572 -8.51 -24.95 -4.21
CA ALA A 572 -8.82 -24.78 -5.65
C ALA A 572 -9.28 -26.09 -6.29
N ASP A 573 -8.62 -27.19 -5.94
CA ASP A 573 -8.84 -28.51 -6.52
C ASP A 573 -10.09 -29.19 -5.92
N ALA A 574 -10.49 -28.83 -4.69
CA ALA A 574 -11.77 -29.22 -4.10
C ALA A 574 -12.95 -28.55 -4.80
N PHE A 575 -12.85 -27.26 -5.15
CA PHE A 575 -13.87 -26.59 -5.95
C PHE A 575 -13.96 -27.19 -7.36
N SER A 576 -12.81 -27.34 -8.04
CA SER A 576 -12.72 -27.91 -9.39
C SER A 576 -13.40 -29.28 -9.49
N ASP A 577 -13.03 -30.23 -8.63
CA ASP A 577 -13.63 -31.58 -8.64
C ASP A 577 -15.09 -31.60 -8.23
N SER A 578 -15.50 -30.76 -7.26
CA SER A 578 -16.91 -30.68 -6.88
C SER A 578 -17.79 -30.22 -8.03
N LEU A 579 -17.31 -29.25 -8.83
CA LEU A 579 -17.99 -28.79 -10.05
C LEU A 579 -17.93 -29.85 -11.16
N GLY A 580 -16.81 -30.57 -11.31
CA GLY A 580 -16.69 -31.69 -12.24
C GLY A 580 -17.72 -32.78 -11.96
N ILE A 581 -17.89 -33.18 -10.70
CA ILE A 581 -18.93 -34.13 -10.27
C ILE A 581 -20.34 -33.53 -10.42
N HIS A 582 -20.54 -32.24 -10.14
CA HIS A 582 -21.82 -31.57 -10.37
C HIS A 582 -22.28 -31.70 -11.82
N VAL A 583 -21.41 -31.28 -12.76
CA VAL A 583 -21.69 -31.32 -14.20
C VAL A 583 -21.82 -32.76 -14.70
N SER A 584 -21.01 -33.70 -14.18
CA SER A 584 -21.15 -35.11 -14.53
C SER A 584 -22.52 -35.67 -14.15
N GLU A 585 -22.96 -35.49 -12.90
CA GLU A 585 -24.24 -36.04 -12.43
C GLU A 585 -25.46 -35.29 -12.97
N GLU A 586 -25.32 -34.01 -13.31
CA GLU A 586 -26.33 -33.26 -14.08
C GLU A 586 -26.45 -33.81 -15.51
N SER A 587 -25.31 -34.07 -16.18
CA SER A 587 -25.28 -34.53 -17.57
C SER A 587 -25.87 -35.93 -17.79
N GLU A 588 -25.88 -36.79 -16.76
CA GLU A 588 -26.52 -38.11 -16.82
C GLU A 588 -28.06 -38.02 -16.88
N GLY A 589 -28.67 -36.93 -16.39
CA GLY A 589 -30.13 -36.71 -16.44
C GLY A 589 -30.99 -37.69 -15.62
N ILE A 590 -30.37 -38.61 -14.87
CA ILE A 590 -31.03 -39.66 -14.07
C ILE A 590 -31.20 -39.22 -12.60
N HIS A 591 -30.43 -38.22 -12.15
CA HIS A 591 -30.41 -37.78 -10.76
C HIS A 591 -31.22 -36.50 -10.53
N THR A 592 -31.93 -36.44 -9.40
CA THR A 592 -32.62 -35.20 -9.00
C THR A 592 -31.61 -34.12 -8.64
N GLU A 593 -31.96 -32.86 -8.87
CA GLU A 593 -31.15 -31.68 -8.49
C GLU A 593 -30.59 -31.78 -7.05
N LYS A 594 -31.42 -32.25 -6.10
CA LYS A 594 -31.01 -32.46 -4.71
C LYS A 594 -29.96 -33.57 -4.54
N GLN A 595 -29.95 -34.59 -5.39
CA GLN A 595 -28.92 -35.63 -5.39
C GLN A 595 -27.60 -35.09 -5.95
N VAL A 596 -27.65 -34.34 -7.06
CA VAL A 596 -26.50 -33.67 -7.69
C VAL A 596 -25.82 -32.70 -6.72
N TRP A 597 -26.59 -31.85 -6.02
CA TRP A 597 -26.03 -30.98 -4.98
C TRP A 597 -25.43 -31.75 -3.79
N VAL A 598 -26.00 -32.91 -3.44
CA VAL A 598 -25.46 -33.75 -2.37
C VAL A 598 -24.14 -34.44 -2.77
N SER A 599 -24.00 -34.93 -4.01
CA SER A 599 -22.71 -35.44 -4.50
C SER A 599 -21.68 -34.32 -4.61
N THR A 600 -22.04 -33.16 -5.16
CA THR A 600 -21.21 -31.94 -5.23
C THR A 600 -20.63 -31.55 -3.86
N ILE A 601 -21.50 -31.31 -2.87
CA ILE A 601 -21.11 -30.87 -1.52
C ILE A 601 -20.27 -31.95 -0.82
N THR A 602 -20.62 -33.23 -1.00
CA THR A 602 -19.84 -34.33 -0.41
C THR A 602 -18.46 -34.44 -1.05
N THR A 603 -18.32 -34.19 -2.36
CA THR A 603 -17.03 -34.14 -3.06
C THR A 603 -16.16 -33.02 -2.51
N PHE A 604 -16.69 -31.80 -2.43
CA PHE A 604 -15.97 -30.63 -1.91
C PHE A 604 -15.40 -30.89 -0.51
N PHE A 605 -16.24 -31.27 0.45
CA PHE A 605 -15.80 -31.48 1.82
C PHE A 605 -14.90 -32.71 1.97
N SER A 606 -15.14 -33.79 1.23
CA SER A 606 -14.25 -34.95 1.28
C SER A 606 -12.87 -34.59 0.74
N LYS A 607 -12.80 -33.93 -0.42
CA LYS A 607 -11.52 -33.56 -1.04
C LYS A 607 -10.73 -32.57 -0.16
N LEU A 608 -11.38 -31.51 0.30
CA LEU A 608 -10.78 -30.51 1.19
C LEU A 608 -10.26 -31.14 2.50
N LEU A 609 -11.10 -31.91 3.20
CA LEU A 609 -10.73 -32.46 4.51
C LEU A 609 -9.64 -33.51 4.42
N PHE A 610 -9.68 -34.42 3.43
CA PHE A 610 -8.61 -35.41 3.24
C PHE A 610 -7.30 -34.75 2.80
N ALA A 611 -7.31 -33.75 1.92
CA ALA A 611 -6.09 -33.02 1.53
C ALA A 611 -5.44 -32.32 2.73
N LEU A 612 -6.24 -31.70 3.62
CA LEU A 612 -5.73 -31.06 4.84
C LEU A 612 -5.10 -32.05 5.85
N THR A 613 -5.39 -33.35 5.79
CA THR A 613 -4.71 -34.32 6.68
C THR A 613 -3.21 -34.42 6.43
N PHE A 614 -2.76 -34.23 5.18
CA PHE A 614 -1.34 -34.26 4.79
C PHE A 614 -0.54 -33.07 5.32
N LEU A 615 -1.21 -31.99 5.74
CA LEU A 615 -0.55 -30.85 6.39
C LEU A 615 -0.02 -31.23 7.78
N VAL A 616 -0.67 -32.18 8.48
CA VAL A 616 -0.32 -32.51 9.87
C VAL A 616 1.12 -33.05 9.99
N PRO A 617 1.59 -34.03 9.18
CA PRO A 617 2.98 -34.46 9.25
C PRO A 617 3.99 -33.38 8.86
N VAL A 618 3.66 -32.47 7.92
CA VAL A 618 4.55 -31.38 7.48
C VAL A 618 4.78 -30.33 8.58
N LEU A 619 3.77 -30.10 9.41
CA LEU A 619 3.86 -29.22 10.58
C LEU A 619 4.58 -29.87 11.77
N VAL A 620 4.48 -31.20 11.94
CA VAL A 620 4.99 -31.93 13.11
C VAL A 620 6.43 -32.45 12.91
N PHE A 621 6.76 -32.97 11.73
CA PHE A 621 8.06 -33.58 11.46
C PHE A 621 8.96 -32.68 10.58
N ASN A 622 10.27 -32.93 10.57
CA ASN A 622 11.14 -32.34 9.55
C ASN A 622 10.67 -32.78 8.15
N LEU A 623 11.01 -32.01 7.10
CA LEU A 623 10.36 -32.20 5.80
C LEU A 623 10.57 -33.62 5.25
N GLU A 624 11.79 -34.16 5.29
CA GLU A 624 12.10 -35.52 4.83
C GLU A 624 11.25 -36.60 5.53
N ASN A 625 11.11 -36.56 6.86
CA ASN A 625 10.28 -37.53 7.58
C ASN A 625 8.78 -37.25 7.38
N ALA A 626 8.37 -35.99 7.20
CA ALA A 626 7.00 -35.64 6.86
C ALA A 626 6.57 -36.25 5.52
N ILE A 627 7.42 -36.22 4.49
CA ILE A 627 7.15 -36.89 3.20
C ILE A 627 6.95 -38.40 3.41
N LYS A 628 7.86 -39.07 4.13
CA LYS A 628 7.78 -40.52 4.40
C LYS A 628 6.49 -40.89 5.14
N VAL A 629 6.14 -40.13 6.19
CA VAL A 629 4.90 -40.33 6.96
C VAL A 629 3.66 -40.08 6.09
N ASN A 630 3.66 -39.04 5.25
CA ASN A 630 2.55 -38.74 4.36
C ASN A 630 2.35 -39.80 3.27
N ILE A 631 3.41 -40.38 2.70
CA ILE A 631 3.30 -41.50 1.75
C ILE A 631 2.63 -42.71 2.42
N ILE A 632 3.08 -43.08 3.63
CA ILE A 632 2.48 -44.17 4.41
C ILE A 632 1.01 -43.87 4.73
N TRP A 633 0.70 -42.65 5.15
CA TRP A 633 -0.67 -42.20 5.44
C TRP A 633 -1.57 -42.28 4.21
N GLY A 634 -1.14 -41.74 3.07
CA GLY A 634 -1.92 -41.76 1.83
C GLY A 634 -2.17 -43.18 1.32
N PHE A 635 -1.17 -44.06 1.34
CA PHE A 635 -1.36 -45.48 1.00
C PHE A 635 -2.27 -46.21 2.01
N MET A 636 -2.21 -45.87 3.30
CA MET A 636 -3.12 -46.43 4.30
C MET A 636 -4.58 -46.00 4.04
N VAL A 637 -4.83 -44.71 3.80
CA VAL A 637 -6.17 -44.17 3.50
C VAL A 637 -6.71 -44.75 2.19
N LEU A 638 -5.94 -44.68 1.10
CA LEU A 638 -6.35 -45.19 -0.21
C LEU A 638 -6.53 -46.71 -0.19
N GLY A 639 -5.63 -47.47 0.43
CA GLY A 639 -5.73 -48.92 0.56
C GLY A 639 -6.94 -49.36 1.40
N THR A 640 -7.21 -48.70 2.53
CA THR A 640 -8.37 -48.98 3.38
C THR A 640 -9.68 -48.73 2.64
N TYR A 641 -9.76 -47.60 1.93
CA TYR A 641 -10.93 -47.27 1.11
C TYR A 641 -11.11 -48.24 -0.07
N SER A 642 -10.03 -48.58 -0.77
CA SER A 642 -10.05 -49.55 -1.90
C SER A 642 -10.46 -50.94 -1.46
N TYR A 643 -10.04 -51.37 -0.27
CA TYR A 643 -10.45 -52.64 0.34
C TYR A 643 -11.95 -52.64 0.67
N TYR A 644 -12.50 -51.51 1.15
CA TYR A 644 -13.95 -51.37 1.35
C TYR A 644 -14.73 -51.49 0.04
N VAL A 645 -14.29 -50.82 -1.04
CA VAL A 645 -14.92 -50.91 -2.38
C VAL A 645 -14.85 -52.33 -2.93
N GLY A 646 -13.67 -52.95 -2.89
CA GLY A 646 -13.46 -54.31 -3.38
C GLY A 646 -14.15 -55.40 -2.54
N ASN A 647 -14.59 -55.11 -1.31
CA ASN A 647 -15.46 -56.01 -0.53
C ASN A 647 -16.96 -55.85 -0.85
N LYS A 648 -17.33 -54.80 -1.61
CA LYS A 648 -18.73 -54.53 -2.00
C LYS A 648 -19.05 -54.96 -3.43
N ASN A 649 -18.08 -54.93 -4.34
CA ASN A 649 -18.21 -55.51 -5.67
C ASN A 649 -18.11 -57.04 -5.58
N LYS A 650 -19.10 -57.75 -6.12
CA LYS A 650 -19.13 -59.23 -6.11
C LYS A 650 -18.33 -59.86 -7.24
N ASP A 651 -18.00 -59.08 -8.26
CA ASP A 651 -17.50 -59.57 -9.55
C ASP A 651 -15.96 -59.43 -9.70
N MET A 652 -15.28 -58.87 -8.69
CA MET A 652 -13.83 -58.68 -8.69
C MET A 652 -13.23 -59.04 -7.33
N ALA A 653 -12.03 -59.63 -7.33
CA ALA A 653 -11.33 -59.94 -6.09
C ALA A 653 -10.81 -58.65 -5.43
N THR A 654 -11.07 -58.48 -4.14
CA THR A 654 -10.77 -57.26 -3.36
C THR A 654 -9.31 -56.80 -3.46
N TRP A 655 -8.36 -57.73 -3.54
CA TRP A 655 -6.94 -57.44 -3.67
C TRP A 655 -6.59 -56.73 -4.99
N TYR A 656 -7.35 -56.98 -6.06
CA TYR A 656 -7.13 -56.39 -7.38
C TYR A 656 -7.41 -54.88 -7.35
N VAL A 657 -8.55 -54.48 -6.79
CA VAL A 657 -8.95 -53.05 -6.63
C VAL A 657 -7.96 -52.29 -5.75
N VAL A 658 -7.45 -52.93 -4.69
CA VAL A 658 -6.40 -52.35 -3.84
C VAL A 658 -5.08 -52.18 -4.60
N ALA A 659 -4.68 -53.19 -5.37
CA ALA A 659 -3.46 -53.14 -6.18
C ALA A 659 -3.53 -52.05 -7.26
N GLU A 660 -4.67 -51.93 -7.96
CA GLU A 660 -4.90 -50.94 -9.02
C GLU A 660 -4.75 -49.50 -8.52
N HIS A 661 -5.47 -49.12 -7.46
CA HIS A 661 -5.40 -47.75 -6.93
C HIS A 661 -4.03 -47.41 -6.31
N LEU A 662 -3.39 -48.36 -5.61
CA LEU A 662 -2.03 -48.15 -5.09
C LEU A 662 -0.99 -48.05 -6.21
N PHE A 663 -1.14 -48.82 -7.29
CA PHE A 663 -0.26 -48.75 -8.46
C PHE A 663 -0.35 -47.39 -9.17
N ILE A 664 -1.56 -46.85 -9.35
CA ILE A 664 -1.77 -45.49 -9.88
C ILE A 664 -1.07 -44.45 -8.98
N ALA A 665 -1.25 -44.54 -7.66
CA ALA A 665 -0.60 -43.62 -6.72
C ALA A 665 0.94 -43.72 -6.75
N ILE A 666 1.51 -44.92 -6.93
CA ILE A 666 2.96 -45.13 -7.12
C ILE A 666 3.44 -44.48 -8.41
N ILE A 667 2.71 -44.63 -9.53
CA ILE A 667 3.05 -43.98 -10.81
C ILE A 667 3.06 -42.46 -10.65
N VAL A 668 2.04 -41.88 -10.02
CA VAL A 668 1.95 -40.42 -9.79
C VAL A 668 3.12 -39.93 -8.94
N LEU A 669 3.44 -40.61 -7.83
CA LEU A 669 4.60 -40.27 -6.98
C LEU A 669 5.92 -40.36 -7.75
N PHE A 670 6.11 -41.37 -8.59
CA PHE A 670 7.30 -41.54 -9.41
C PHE A 670 7.44 -40.40 -10.43
N ILE A 671 6.40 -40.16 -11.24
CA ILE A 671 6.41 -39.13 -12.29
C ILE A 671 6.62 -37.74 -11.68
N THR A 672 5.88 -37.38 -10.63
CA THR A 672 6.02 -36.06 -9.99
C THR A 672 7.38 -35.87 -9.33
N HIS A 673 7.99 -36.91 -8.77
CA HIS A 673 9.36 -36.85 -8.27
C HIS A 673 10.37 -36.53 -9.37
N PHE A 674 10.33 -37.24 -10.50
CA PHE A 674 11.26 -36.99 -11.61
C PHE A 674 11.03 -35.63 -12.28
N ILE A 675 9.77 -35.18 -12.40
CA ILE A 675 9.46 -33.82 -12.87
C ILE A 675 10.03 -32.78 -11.89
N GLY A 676 9.88 -32.98 -10.58
CA GLY A 676 10.45 -32.07 -9.57
C GLY A 676 11.97 -31.97 -9.64
N LEU A 677 12.67 -33.11 -9.78
CA LEU A 677 14.11 -33.16 -10.00
C LEU A 677 14.52 -32.45 -11.31
N TRP A 678 13.76 -32.63 -12.39
CA TRP A 678 14.02 -31.95 -13.66
C TRP A 678 13.81 -30.43 -13.55
N ILE A 679 12.76 -29.98 -12.86
CA ILE A 679 12.53 -28.55 -12.59
C ILE A 679 13.69 -27.97 -11.77
N SER A 680 14.14 -28.65 -10.71
CA SER A 680 15.32 -28.22 -9.94
C SER A 680 16.55 -28.13 -10.84
N GLY A 681 16.83 -29.13 -11.67
CA GLY A 681 18.02 -29.14 -12.54
C GLY A 681 18.01 -28.13 -13.70
N VAL A 682 16.84 -27.55 -14.04
CA VAL A 682 16.71 -26.57 -15.14
C VAL A 682 16.54 -25.13 -14.62
N PHE A 683 15.92 -24.94 -13.45
CA PHE A 683 15.51 -23.62 -12.94
C PHE A 683 16.01 -23.28 -11.53
N GLY A 684 16.72 -24.18 -10.83
CA GLY A 684 17.12 -24.04 -9.41
C GLY A 684 18.62 -24.05 -9.16
#